data_AF-A0A9W8JYQ8-F1
#
_entry.id   AF-A0A9W8JYQ8-F1
#
_cell.length_a   1.000
_cell.length_b   1.000
_cell.length_c   1.000
_cell.angle_alpha   90.00
_cell.angle_beta   90.00
_cell.angle_gamma   90.00
#
_symmetry.space_group_name_H-M   'P 1'
#
loop_
_entity.id
_entity.type
_entity.pdbx_description
1 polymer ?
#
loop_
_entity_poly.entity_id
_entity_poly.type
_entity_poly.pdbx_seq_one_letter_code
_entity_poly.pdbx_strand_id
1 'polypeptide(L)'
;MPSHKSNIDAGYSSLSATHEQICASFLGTKGENHRILQDAFAAIIHDMKDAREKFYPDDPTFIDQATVHSAAFSKQINKLEGYVDFLSKMLAKHCIPFFSPRYNGHTISDPSMPSILGYLVGLLWNQNNVTPEVGPITSHVEYLVGQQICTMLGYRSSYDPKPAIEPAAPIGWGHITCGGSVANLEATWVARNLKFYPLSLLRAVKEGRLSIVADTFEVNLCNGDKKKFVNCSAWELLNLTVDEILDLPTRLVSNYGISTQFIEHAVADYLIANTGKEVLEEYFKIKAPKMAVSLACHYSLPKAASITGLGMGNLVHIGVDVAARMDMHRLDNFLRECLEEEQAVYAVVSIMGTTEHGAVDPLFDIIQLRDEYHKMGLSFYIHVDAAWGGYFASMLPPPEAVIIPLPAELPPSGDVVLQRPLSEYTKNQLFSIRSADSCTIDPHKAGFAPYPAGSLCYRDERLRFMVTVTAAYINTTADVDSIGTYGVEGSKPGAAATSVWLAHHVIGLHHRICALLGEAMYTSAKLYCNWATMAFNEPDLIVKTLVMLPSERDGLPQSVINEETGYIIDNIVNRPNSEILHNRGVMDKLSELGPDLCIIVFACNFHLDGKVNEDVAEANFLNRRLFERFSITKRQDDPYTRELIIGSSTFNEKTYGLALEKYKERLGLKGEGDLTVLILAPMSPFPTAHSLVKSLAETFKEAAKEEIKECEARISVSKAHHSFVMQGADKLFLSYISMFHIGNYRQQVVLTAELPTDIMRAYAKHVEEEPATLFTLTTEKAMLPKILSSGHCKASIHKGLNTKQLKLFFSNVQLTNIKVIVNRSIAPKHLDKVYPEEMPFYLYGTKHQQHIDHMLLHAPNIQLSASRVLFTLDKPIPAFVNGDGNMLSGLIAIANTTHEGAMQPFNVDHEPSFFAPRRELPVTIYKDPNPTNAHGPRLLKGLGEPVATGIMTLSPCIFVDYTLVNQEHGIALSEKHHKAKAPGVPDMSHRIGSMPVHGERYNITPMDMAAIFNGLVAHHPGDRHTHRMHIRKGWRDAFHEELAKRKLEKV
;
A
#
# COMPACT_ATOMS: atom_id res chain seq x y z
N MET A 1 -52.49 -2.41 -20.95
CA MET A 1 -51.16 -1.86 -20.62
C MET A 1 -51.25 -1.25 -19.24
N PRO A 2 -50.36 -1.62 -18.30
CA PRO A 2 -50.30 -0.95 -17.01
C PRO A 2 -50.01 0.54 -17.25
N SER A 3 -50.63 1.43 -16.48
CA SER A 3 -50.39 2.88 -16.61
C SER A 3 -48.93 3.21 -16.30
N HIS A 4 -48.39 4.28 -16.89
CA HIS A 4 -47.02 4.73 -16.63
C HIS A 4 -46.72 4.88 -15.12
N LYS A 5 -47.74 5.18 -14.30
CA LYS A 5 -47.68 5.22 -12.83
C LYS A 5 -47.45 3.84 -12.19
N SER A 6 -48.14 2.80 -12.66
CA SER A 6 -48.04 1.45 -12.07
C SER A 6 -46.69 0.75 -12.27
N ASN A 7 -45.98 1.04 -13.37
CA ASN A 7 -44.60 0.55 -13.55
C ASN A 7 -43.58 1.35 -12.73
N ILE A 8 -43.88 2.62 -12.41
CA ILE A 8 -43.03 3.49 -11.57
C ILE A 8 -43.11 3.06 -10.11
N ASP A 9 -44.32 2.78 -9.60
CA ASP A 9 -44.52 2.35 -8.22
C ASP A 9 -43.87 0.96 -7.93
N ALA A 10 -43.83 0.07 -8.93
CA ALA A 10 -43.21 -1.26 -8.81
C ALA A 10 -41.67 -1.23 -8.75
N GLY A 11 -41.02 -0.31 -9.48
CA GLY A 11 -39.57 -0.12 -9.41
C GLY A 11 -39.13 0.50 -8.07
N TYR A 12 -39.95 1.40 -7.52
CA TYR A 12 -39.72 2.03 -6.23
C TYR A 12 -39.87 1.03 -5.07
N SER A 13 -40.92 0.19 -5.06
CA SER A 13 -41.14 -0.80 -4.00
C SER A 13 -40.02 -1.84 -3.92
N SER A 14 -39.60 -2.38 -5.07
CA SER A 14 -38.57 -3.44 -5.17
C SER A 14 -37.17 -3.02 -4.70
N LEU A 15 -36.74 -1.80 -5.01
CA LEU A 15 -35.44 -1.30 -4.55
C LEU A 15 -35.42 -1.05 -3.05
N SER A 16 -36.47 -0.45 -2.50
CA SER A 16 -36.55 -0.19 -1.06
C SER A 16 -36.63 -1.48 -0.24
N ALA A 17 -37.43 -2.46 -0.65
CA ALA A 17 -37.50 -3.75 0.03
C ALA A 17 -36.15 -4.51 -0.02
N THR A 18 -35.44 -4.42 -1.15
CA THR A 18 -34.10 -5.00 -1.28
C THR A 18 -33.11 -4.32 -0.32
N HIS A 19 -33.11 -2.99 -0.25
CA HIS A 19 -32.26 -2.25 0.69
C HIS A 19 -32.59 -2.57 2.16
N GLU A 20 -33.88 -2.67 2.51
CA GLU A 20 -34.34 -3.07 3.85
C GLU A 20 -33.82 -4.47 4.24
N GLN A 21 -33.82 -5.42 3.31
CA GLN A 21 -33.23 -6.77 3.52
C GLN A 21 -31.70 -6.71 3.69
N ILE A 22 -31.02 -5.84 2.94
CA ILE A 22 -29.59 -5.60 3.10
C ILE A 22 -29.30 -5.03 4.49
N CYS A 23 -30.09 -4.05 4.95
CA CYS A 23 -29.96 -3.45 6.29
C CYS A 23 -30.09 -4.48 7.40
N ALA A 24 -30.99 -5.46 7.25
CA ALA A 24 -31.15 -6.57 8.19
C ALA A 24 -29.94 -7.52 8.25
N SER A 25 -29.00 -7.43 7.30
CA SER A 25 -27.80 -8.29 7.24
C SER A 25 -26.60 -7.72 8.00
N PHE A 26 -26.68 -6.50 8.56
CA PHE A 26 -25.58 -5.84 9.26
C PHE A 26 -25.96 -5.44 10.69
N LEU A 27 -24.98 -5.29 11.58
CA LEU A 27 -25.22 -4.76 12.93
C LEU A 27 -25.73 -3.32 12.86
N GLY A 28 -25.23 -2.58 11.88
CA GLY A 28 -25.66 -1.23 11.53
C GLY A 28 -24.69 -0.17 12.03
N THR A 29 -24.73 1.00 11.38
CA THR A 29 -23.77 2.10 11.60
C THR A 29 -23.76 2.65 13.03
N LYS A 30 -24.83 2.38 13.79
CA LYS A 30 -25.01 2.77 15.20
C LYS A 30 -25.45 1.59 16.08
N GLY A 31 -25.35 0.35 15.58
CA GLY A 31 -25.82 -0.84 16.30
C GLY A 31 -27.35 -0.97 16.35
N GLU A 32 -28.04 -0.51 15.30
CA GLU A 32 -29.49 -0.54 15.17
C GLU A 32 -30.07 -1.96 15.36
N ASN A 33 -29.34 -2.98 14.90
CA ASN A 33 -29.75 -4.39 14.96
C ASN A 33 -29.15 -5.16 16.15
N HIS A 34 -28.61 -4.50 17.17
CA HIS A 34 -27.92 -5.15 18.29
C HIS A 34 -28.77 -6.23 19.01
N ARG A 35 -30.08 -6.01 19.14
CA ARG A 35 -30.98 -6.98 19.81
C ARG A 35 -31.07 -8.30 19.04
N ILE A 36 -31.17 -8.22 17.71
CA ILE A 36 -31.22 -9.41 16.84
C ILE A 36 -29.97 -10.25 17.03
N LEU A 37 -28.80 -9.60 17.03
CA LEU A 37 -27.52 -10.29 17.22
C LEU A 37 -27.39 -10.87 18.63
N GLN A 38 -27.82 -10.13 19.66
CA GLN A 38 -27.78 -10.58 21.06
C GLN A 38 -28.69 -11.81 21.28
N ASP A 39 -29.90 -11.78 20.76
CA ASP A 39 -30.85 -12.90 20.88
C ASP A 39 -30.33 -14.14 20.13
N ALA A 40 -29.75 -13.94 18.93
CA ALA A 40 -29.12 -15.02 18.17
C ALA A 40 -27.91 -15.63 18.91
N PHE A 41 -27.06 -14.81 19.55
CA PHE A 41 -25.97 -15.31 20.38
C PHE A 41 -26.48 -16.14 21.55
N ALA A 42 -27.53 -15.67 22.24
CA ALA A 42 -28.15 -16.42 23.34
C ALA A 42 -28.70 -17.77 22.87
N ALA A 43 -29.38 -17.81 21.72
CA ALA A 43 -29.91 -19.03 21.13
C ALA A 43 -28.80 -20.04 20.79
N ILE A 44 -27.72 -19.59 20.14
CA ILE A 44 -26.57 -20.44 19.79
C ILE A 44 -25.93 -21.07 21.04
N ILE A 45 -25.79 -20.29 22.12
CA ILE A 45 -25.24 -20.80 23.39
C ILE A 45 -26.19 -21.83 24.02
N HIS A 46 -27.50 -21.59 23.95
CA HIS A 46 -28.50 -22.54 24.42
C HIS A 46 -28.46 -23.86 23.64
N ASP A 47 -28.40 -23.80 22.31
CA ASP A 47 -28.31 -24.99 21.45
C ASP A 47 -27.04 -25.79 21.73
N MET A 48 -25.90 -25.11 21.95
CA MET A 48 -24.64 -25.76 22.32
C MET A 48 -24.73 -26.46 23.69
N LYS A 49 -25.37 -25.84 24.68
CA LYS A 49 -25.61 -26.47 25.98
C LYS A 49 -26.48 -27.72 25.81
N ASP A 50 -27.61 -27.60 25.12
CA ASP A 50 -28.55 -28.69 24.92
C ASP A 50 -27.93 -29.85 24.12
N ALA A 51 -27.04 -29.54 23.16
CA ALA A 51 -26.27 -30.54 22.46
C ALA A 51 -25.34 -31.29 23.40
N ARG A 52 -24.55 -30.58 24.23
CA ARG A 52 -23.61 -31.19 25.19
C ARG A 52 -24.30 -32.10 26.21
N GLU A 53 -25.49 -31.72 26.68
CA GLU A 53 -26.29 -32.55 27.60
C GLU A 53 -26.84 -33.83 26.94
N LYS A 54 -27.05 -33.83 25.62
CA LYS A 54 -27.50 -35.01 24.87
C LYS A 54 -26.37 -35.97 24.51
N PHE A 55 -25.12 -35.49 24.45
CA PHE A 55 -23.95 -36.36 24.24
C PHE A 55 -23.66 -37.11 25.54
N TYR A 56 -23.87 -38.44 25.52
CA TYR A 56 -23.67 -39.32 26.69
C TYR A 56 -24.37 -38.81 27.95
N PRO A 57 -25.73 -38.85 28.00
CA PRO A 57 -26.51 -38.22 29.06
C PRO A 57 -26.28 -38.83 30.46
N ASP A 58 -25.67 -40.02 30.54
CA ASP A 58 -25.36 -40.70 31.80
C ASP A 58 -24.00 -40.26 32.39
N ASP A 59 -23.21 -39.45 31.68
CA ASP A 59 -21.95 -38.93 32.20
C ASP A 59 -22.19 -37.96 33.38
N PRO A 60 -21.33 -37.99 34.43
CA PRO A 60 -21.50 -37.10 35.57
C PRO A 60 -21.15 -35.65 35.22
N THR A 61 -21.77 -34.70 35.92
CA THR A 61 -21.40 -33.28 35.82
C THR A 61 -20.00 -33.04 36.43
N PHE A 62 -19.03 -32.64 35.61
CA PHE A 62 -17.65 -32.37 36.06
C PHE A 62 -17.44 -30.97 36.67
N ILE A 63 -18.25 -29.98 36.29
CA ILE A 63 -18.26 -28.63 36.87
C ILE A 63 -19.58 -28.46 37.61
N ASP A 64 -19.61 -28.89 38.86
CA ASP A 64 -20.81 -28.93 39.68
C ASP A 64 -21.11 -27.61 40.40
N GLN A 65 -22.26 -27.56 41.08
CA GLN A 65 -22.67 -26.37 41.82
C GLN A 65 -21.68 -26.02 42.95
N ALA A 66 -21.03 -26.99 43.59
CA ALA A 66 -20.03 -26.71 44.61
C ALA A 66 -18.81 -25.99 44.02
N THR A 67 -18.37 -26.41 42.83
CA THR A 67 -17.26 -25.78 42.09
C THR A 67 -17.63 -24.36 41.67
N VAL A 68 -18.82 -24.16 41.07
CA VAL A 68 -19.30 -22.86 40.59
C VAL A 68 -19.44 -21.84 41.75
N HIS A 69 -19.87 -22.29 42.92
CA HIS A 69 -20.00 -21.42 44.11
C HIS A 69 -18.69 -21.26 44.91
N SER A 70 -17.58 -21.88 44.47
CA SER A 70 -16.31 -21.76 45.17
C SER A 70 -15.70 -20.35 45.01
N ALA A 71 -15.02 -19.87 46.05
CA ALA A 71 -14.36 -18.57 46.00
C ALA A 71 -13.30 -18.45 44.89
N ALA A 72 -12.62 -19.57 44.57
CA ALA A 72 -11.62 -19.62 43.50
C ALA A 72 -12.27 -19.45 42.11
N PHE A 73 -13.42 -20.11 41.88
CA PHE A 73 -14.17 -19.97 40.64
C PHE A 73 -14.67 -18.53 40.44
N SER A 74 -15.36 -17.96 41.44
CA SER A 74 -15.84 -16.56 41.37
C SER A 74 -14.71 -15.56 41.15
N LYS A 75 -13.54 -15.77 41.79
CA LYS A 75 -12.35 -14.91 41.56
C LYS A 75 -11.88 -14.97 40.11
N GLN A 76 -11.89 -16.15 39.49
CA GLN A 76 -11.47 -16.33 38.10
C GLN A 76 -12.51 -15.75 37.12
N ILE A 77 -13.81 -15.88 37.40
CA ILE A 77 -14.88 -15.26 36.59
C ILE A 77 -14.81 -13.73 36.65
N ASN A 78 -14.68 -13.14 37.84
CA ASN A 78 -14.52 -11.68 37.97
C ASN A 78 -13.29 -11.17 37.19
N LYS A 79 -12.21 -11.95 37.17
CA LYS A 79 -11.01 -11.65 36.37
C LYS A 79 -11.30 -11.70 34.87
N LEU A 80 -12.01 -12.73 34.40
CA LEU A 80 -12.43 -12.86 33.01
C LEU A 80 -13.30 -11.67 32.58
N GLU A 81 -14.35 -11.36 33.34
CA GLU A 81 -15.26 -10.23 33.08
C GLU A 81 -14.50 -8.90 33.01
N GLY A 82 -13.58 -8.67 33.94
CA GLY A 82 -12.73 -7.48 33.95
C GLY A 82 -11.87 -7.33 32.69
N TYR A 83 -11.27 -8.42 32.18
CA TYR A 83 -10.50 -8.37 30.93
C TYR A 83 -11.38 -8.22 29.69
N VAL A 84 -12.56 -8.84 29.66
CA VAL A 84 -13.51 -8.70 28.55
C VAL A 84 -14.01 -7.25 28.46
N ASP A 85 -14.44 -6.66 29.58
CA ASP A 85 -14.85 -5.25 29.65
C ASP A 85 -13.72 -4.31 29.21
N PHE A 86 -12.50 -4.55 29.70
CA PHE A 86 -11.32 -3.78 29.31
C PHE A 86 -11.05 -3.86 27.81
N LEU A 87 -10.99 -5.06 27.24
CA LEU A 87 -10.71 -5.26 25.81
C LEU A 87 -11.79 -4.59 24.95
N SER A 88 -13.05 -4.78 25.31
CA SER A 88 -14.20 -4.16 24.62
C SER A 88 -14.08 -2.64 24.59
N LYS A 89 -13.84 -1.99 25.74
CA LYS A 89 -13.67 -0.54 25.83
C LYS A 89 -12.45 -0.03 25.07
N MET A 90 -11.36 -0.78 25.07
CA MET A 90 -10.14 -0.42 24.34
C MET A 90 -10.35 -0.48 22.82
N LEU A 91 -10.99 -1.54 22.32
CA LEU A 91 -11.32 -1.66 20.90
C LEU A 91 -12.30 -0.54 20.48
N ALA A 92 -13.35 -0.31 21.27
CA ALA A 92 -14.31 0.78 20.99
C ALA A 92 -13.60 2.14 20.88
N LYS A 93 -12.64 2.43 21.77
CA LYS A 93 -11.96 3.73 21.80
C LYS A 93 -10.92 3.92 20.68
N HIS A 94 -10.23 2.87 20.26
CA HIS A 94 -9.02 2.98 19.44
C HIS A 94 -9.09 2.31 18.07
N CYS A 95 -10.10 1.48 17.80
CA CYS A 95 -10.25 0.84 16.50
C CYS A 95 -10.76 1.82 15.45
N ILE A 96 -10.39 1.54 14.20
CA ILE A 96 -10.92 2.22 13.03
C ILE A 96 -12.42 1.87 12.92
N PRO A 97 -13.31 2.87 12.76
CA PRO A 97 -14.76 2.62 12.73
C PRO A 97 -15.21 2.16 11.34
N PHE A 98 -14.85 0.93 10.94
CA PHE A 98 -15.24 0.35 9.64
C PHE A 98 -16.76 0.28 9.42
N PHE A 99 -17.54 0.26 10.50
CA PHE A 99 -19.00 0.32 10.49
C PHE A 99 -19.56 1.69 10.06
N SER A 100 -18.75 2.76 10.14
CA SER A 100 -19.20 4.11 9.81
C SER A 100 -19.10 4.38 8.31
N PRO A 101 -20.12 4.95 7.66
CA PRO A 101 -20.02 5.37 6.26
C PRO A 101 -19.03 6.53 6.01
N ARG A 102 -18.48 7.13 7.08
CA ARG A 102 -17.35 8.07 6.98
C ARG A 102 -16.05 7.35 6.61
N TYR A 103 -15.96 6.04 6.82
CA TYR A 103 -14.82 5.24 6.42
C TYR A 103 -14.88 4.86 4.94
N ASN A 104 -13.85 5.28 4.19
CA ASN A 104 -13.65 4.99 2.78
C ASN A 104 -12.16 4.72 2.51
N GLY A 105 -11.41 4.22 3.50
CA GLY A 105 -9.95 4.19 3.43
C GLY A 105 -9.34 2.99 2.69
N HIS A 106 -9.98 1.84 2.78
CA HIS A 106 -9.50 0.57 2.22
C HIS A 106 -10.70 -0.34 1.93
N THR A 107 -10.49 -1.42 1.18
CA THR A 107 -11.46 -2.49 0.88
C THR A 107 -11.86 -3.33 2.10
N ILE A 108 -12.36 -2.68 3.15
CA ILE A 108 -12.84 -3.29 4.40
C ILE A 108 -14.12 -2.57 4.81
N SER A 109 -15.12 -3.31 5.27
CA SER A 109 -16.39 -2.77 5.78
C SER A 109 -16.84 -3.52 7.02
N ASP A 110 -17.98 -3.10 7.58
CA ASP A 110 -18.70 -3.87 8.59
C ASP A 110 -18.94 -5.31 8.08
N PRO A 111 -18.58 -6.36 8.85
CA PRO A 111 -18.93 -7.73 8.48
C PRO A 111 -20.43 -7.95 8.60
N SER A 112 -20.97 -8.82 7.74
CA SER A 112 -22.38 -9.20 7.78
C SER A 112 -22.69 -10.05 9.03
N MET A 113 -23.84 -9.80 9.67
CA MET A 113 -24.30 -10.58 10.83
C MET A 113 -24.42 -12.08 10.55
N PRO A 114 -24.93 -12.55 9.38
CA PRO A 114 -24.88 -13.97 9.03
C PRO A 114 -23.47 -14.54 9.08
N SER A 115 -22.46 -13.82 8.60
CA SER A 115 -21.08 -14.28 8.66
C SER A 115 -20.55 -14.33 10.10
N ILE A 116 -20.84 -13.32 10.92
CA ILE A 116 -20.46 -13.29 12.35
C ILE A 116 -21.07 -14.49 13.09
N LEU A 117 -22.37 -14.73 12.88
CA LEU A 117 -23.10 -15.83 13.50
C LEU A 117 -22.59 -17.18 13.02
N GLY A 118 -22.34 -17.34 11.72
CA GLY A 118 -21.80 -18.57 11.15
C GLY A 118 -20.40 -18.89 11.70
N TYR A 119 -19.57 -17.85 11.89
CA TYR A 119 -18.27 -18.02 12.54
C TYR A 119 -18.42 -18.44 14.01
N LEU A 120 -19.31 -17.79 14.77
CA LEU A 120 -19.55 -18.13 16.18
C LEU A 120 -20.04 -19.58 16.33
N VAL A 121 -20.98 -20.02 15.48
CA VAL A 121 -21.47 -21.41 15.47
C VAL A 121 -20.31 -22.38 15.26
N GLY A 122 -19.49 -22.18 14.23
CA GLY A 122 -18.34 -23.05 13.98
C GLY A 122 -17.26 -22.98 15.06
N LEU A 123 -17.03 -21.78 15.64
CA LEU A 123 -16.04 -21.54 16.69
C LEU A 123 -16.34 -22.35 17.95
N LEU A 124 -17.62 -22.44 18.37
CA LEU A 124 -18.00 -23.15 19.59
C LEU A 124 -17.79 -24.68 19.47
N TRP A 125 -17.78 -25.22 18.25
CA TRP A 125 -17.42 -26.62 17.96
C TRP A 125 -15.93 -26.83 17.68
N ASN A 126 -15.22 -25.77 17.29
CA ASN A 126 -13.76 -25.75 17.05
C ASN A 126 -13.27 -26.89 16.13
N GLN A 127 -14.04 -27.21 15.09
CA GLN A 127 -13.67 -28.23 14.12
C GLN A 127 -12.51 -27.76 13.23
N ASN A 128 -11.61 -28.69 12.90
CA ASN A 128 -10.44 -28.44 12.06
C ASN A 128 -10.66 -29.08 10.69
N ASN A 129 -10.68 -28.26 9.63
CA ASN A 129 -10.94 -28.74 8.27
C ASN A 129 -9.71 -29.38 7.61
N VAL A 130 -8.61 -29.62 8.32
CA VAL A 130 -7.46 -30.32 7.73
C VAL A 130 -7.81 -31.75 7.27
N THR A 131 -8.64 -32.45 8.04
CA THR A 131 -9.11 -33.82 7.75
C THR A 131 -10.56 -34.01 8.24
N PRO A 132 -11.40 -34.80 7.52
CA PRO A 132 -12.79 -35.05 7.88
C PRO A 132 -12.97 -35.67 9.27
N GLU A 133 -11.99 -36.40 9.80
CA GLU A 133 -12.09 -37.04 11.13
C GLU A 133 -12.26 -36.03 12.27
N VAL A 134 -11.74 -34.80 12.11
CA VAL A 134 -11.81 -33.73 13.13
C VAL A 134 -12.65 -32.53 12.68
N GLY A 135 -13.37 -32.68 11.56
CA GLY A 135 -14.28 -31.67 11.03
C GLY A 135 -15.18 -32.20 9.92
N PRO A 136 -15.98 -33.26 10.14
CA PRO A 136 -16.68 -33.94 9.06
C PRO A 136 -17.75 -33.05 8.41
N ILE A 137 -18.47 -32.29 9.23
CA ILE A 137 -19.51 -31.37 8.76
C ILE A 137 -18.88 -30.12 8.19
N THR A 138 -17.95 -29.49 8.89
CA THR A 138 -17.36 -28.23 8.43
C THR A 138 -16.48 -28.41 7.20
N SER A 139 -15.88 -29.59 6.97
CA SER A 139 -15.15 -29.91 5.72
C SER A 139 -16.12 -30.05 4.54
N HIS A 140 -17.28 -30.68 4.75
CA HIS A 140 -18.32 -30.73 3.72
C HIS A 140 -18.87 -29.33 3.42
N VAL A 141 -19.11 -28.52 4.45
CA VAL A 141 -19.53 -27.11 4.30
C VAL A 141 -18.51 -26.33 3.48
N GLU A 142 -17.22 -26.53 3.70
CA GLU A 142 -16.18 -25.87 2.90
C GLU A 142 -16.20 -26.30 1.43
N TYR A 143 -16.38 -27.59 1.15
CA TYR A 143 -16.58 -28.07 -0.21
C TYR A 143 -17.79 -27.41 -0.88
N LEU A 144 -18.93 -27.31 -0.17
CA LEU A 144 -20.13 -26.63 -0.69
C LEU A 144 -19.84 -25.15 -0.99
N VAL A 145 -19.13 -24.45 -0.11
CA VAL A 145 -18.70 -23.06 -0.35
C VAL A 145 -17.83 -22.96 -1.60
N GLY A 146 -16.87 -23.88 -1.77
CA GLY A 146 -16.04 -23.96 -2.97
C GLY A 146 -16.87 -24.12 -4.26
N GLN A 147 -17.88 -25.01 -4.23
CA GLN A 147 -18.79 -25.20 -5.36
C GLN A 147 -19.65 -23.97 -5.63
N GLN A 148 -20.18 -23.31 -4.59
CA GLN A 148 -20.94 -22.06 -4.74
C GLN A 148 -20.13 -20.95 -5.41
N ILE A 149 -18.86 -20.80 -5.02
CA ILE A 149 -17.96 -19.81 -5.62
C ILE A 149 -17.65 -20.21 -7.07
N CYS A 150 -17.38 -21.48 -7.35
CA CYS A 150 -17.18 -21.97 -8.72
C CYS A 150 -18.37 -21.64 -9.63
N THR A 151 -19.60 -21.91 -9.19
CA THR A 151 -20.83 -21.57 -9.92
C THR A 151 -20.92 -20.07 -10.20
N MET A 152 -20.66 -19.22 -9.19
CA MET A 152 -20.69 -17.75 -9.34
C MET A 152 -19.66 -17.24 -10.36
N LEU A 153 -18.47 -17.85 -10.38
CA LEU A 153 -17.41 -17.50 -11.34
C LEU A 153 -17.67 -18.05 -12.75
N GLY A 154 -18.71 -18.87 -12.93
CA GLY A 154 -19.06 -19.49 -14.20
C GLY A 154 -18.27 -20.76 -14.53
N TYR A 155 -17.54 -21.34 -13.57
CA TYR A 155 -17.03 -22.69 -13.70
C TYR A 155 -18.18 -23.70 -13.55
N ARG A 156 -18.05 -24.84 -14.23
CA ARG A 156 -18.98 -25.94 -14.03
C ARG A 156 -18.81 -26.48 -12.60
N SER A 157 -19.90 -26.72 -11.92
CA SER A 157 -19.95 -27.18 -10.54
C SER A 157 -20.55 -28.59 -10.44
N SER A 158 -20.45 -29.21 -9.27
CA SER A 158 -21.12 -30.48 -8.99
C SER A 158 -22.66 -30.37 -8.97
N TYR A 159 -23.20 -29.14 -8.95
CA TYR A 159 -24.65 -28.91 -9.03
C TYR A 159 -25.17 -28.94 -10.46
N ASP A 160 -24.30 -28.76 -11.46
CA ASP A 160 -24.71 -28.72 -12.86
C ASP A 160 -25.07 -30.12 -13.37
N PRO A 161 -26.12 -30.26 -14.20
CA PRO A 161 -26.48 -31.53 -14.79
C PRO A 161 -25.31 -32.08 -15.64
N LYS A 162 -25.22 -33.41 -15.73
CA LYS A 162 -24.26 -34.04 -16.64
C LYS A 162 -24.55 -33.58 -18.08
N PRO A 163 -23.55 -33.07 -18.82
CA PRO A 163 -23.76 -32.60 -20.19
C PRO A 163 -24.29 -33.72 -21.09
N ALA A 164 -25.17 -33.35 -22.03
CA ALA A 164 -25.72 -34.29 -23.01
C ALA A 164 -24.72 -34.65 -24.14
N ILE A 165 -23.64 -33.86 -24.29
CA ILE A 165 -22.60 -34.03 -25.30
C ILE A 165 -21.25 -34.13 -24.59
N GLU A 166 -20.50 -35.19 -24.89
CA GLU A 166 -19.14 -35.42 -24.41
C GLU A 166 -18.10 -34.90 -25.44
N PRO A 167 -16.93 -34.38 -25.01
CA PRO A 167 -16.49 -34.30 -23.62
C PRO A 167 -17.13 -33.14 -22.84
N ALA A 168 -17.60 -33.43 -21.63
CA ALA A 168 -18.07 -32.42 -20.68
C ALA A 168 -16.95 -31.46 -20.26
N ALA A 169 -17.26 -30.18 -20.01
CA ALA A 169 -16.35 -29.28 -19.31
C ALA A 169 -15.98 -29.88 -17.92
N PRO A 170 -14.74 -29.69 -17.44
CA PRO A 170 -14.32 -30.25 -16.15
C PRO A 170 -15.11 -29.64 -14.99
N ILE A 171 -15.25 -30.39 -13.90
CA ILE A 171 -15.86 -29.88 -12.68
C ILE A 171 -14.83 -28.99 -11.98
N GLY A 172 -15.26 -27.79 -11.59
CA GLY A 172 -14.47 -26.86 -10.80
C GLY A 172 -14.42 -27.25 -9.34
N TRP A 173 -13.38 -26.78 -8.66
CA TRP A 173 -13.17 -27.04 -7.24
C TRP A 173 -12.59 -25.82 -6.56
N GLY A 174 -13.06 -25.50 -5.36
CA GLY A 174 -12.51 -24.43 -4.56
C GLY A 174 -12.45 -24.77 -3.08
N HIS A 175 -11.62 -24.02 -2.36
CA HIS A 175 -11.48 -24.14 -0.91
C HIS A 175 -11.19 -22.78 -0.26
N ILE A 176 -11.34 -22.71 1.06
CA ILE A 176 -11.06 -21.50 1.84
C ILE A 176 -9.57 -21.46 2.19
N THR A 177 -8.94 -20.31 2.04
CA THR A 177 -7.59 -20.03 2.55
C THR A 177 -7.66 -18.99 3.67
N CYS A 178 -6.60 -18.80 4.43
CA CYS A 178 -6.51 -17.71 5.40
C CYS A 178 -6.54 -16.32 4.76
N GLY A 179 -6.35 -16.22 3.43
CA GLY A 179 -6.52 -15.00 2.65
C GLY A 179 -5.97 -15.12 1.24
N GLY A 180 -6.33 -14.18 0.36
CA GLY A 180 -5.92 -14.16 -1.05
C GLY A 180 -4.41 -14.17 -1.30
N SER A 181 -3.59 -13.79 -0.32
CA SER A 181 -2.13 -13.96 -0.43
C SER A 181 -1.70 -15.43 -0.49
N VAL A 182 -2.35 -16.30 0.26
CA VAL A 182 -2.10 -17.75 0.22
C VAL A 182 -2.75 -18.37 -1.01
N ALA A 183 -3.94 -17.92 -1.40
CA ALA A 183 -4.55 -18.35 -2.67
C ALA A 183 -3.65 -18.06 -3.89
N ASN A 184 -3.09 -16.84 -4.00
CA ASN A 184 -2.14 -16.51 -5.06
C ASN A 184 -0.84 -17.34 -4.98
N LEU A 185 -0.38 -17.66 -3.76
CA LEU A 185 0.77 -18.54 -3.55
C LEU A 185 0.50 -19.95 -4.07
N GLU A 186 -0.65 -20.52 -3.74
CA GLU A 186 -1.11 -21.83 -4.21
C GLU A 186 -1.26 -21.85 -5.74
N ALA A 187 -1.88 -20.84 -6.33
CA ALA A 187 -2.01 -20.73 -7.79
C ALA A 187 -0.64 -20.64 -8.49
N THR A 188 0.29 -19.87 -7.92
CA THR A 188 1.68 -19.79 -8.42
C THR A 188 2.39 -21.14 -8.30
N TRP A 189 2.17 -21.86 -7.20
CA TRP A 189 2.74 -23.19 -6.97
C TRP A 189 2.18 -24.23 -7.95
N VAL A 190 0.87 -24.22 -8.20
CA VAL A 190 0.22 -25.04 -9.24
C VAL A 190 0.79 -24.75 -10.62
N ALA A 191 0.85 -23.47 -11.02
CA ALA A 191 1.36 -23.10 -12.34
C ALA A 191 2.82 -23.56 -12.55
N ARG A 192 3.65 -23.48 -11.50
CA ARG A 192 5.03 -24.00 -11.50
C ARG A 192 5.06 -25.51 -11.71
N ASN A 193 4.34 -26.26 -10.88
CA ASN A 193 4.37 -27.72 -10.89
C ASN A 193 3.76 -28.28 -12.19
N LEU A 194 2.66 -27.69 -12.66
CA LEU A 194 2.01 -28.02 -13.92
C LEU A 194 2.97 -27.88 -15.11
N LYS A 195 3.71 -26.76 -15.18
CA LYS A 195 4.62 -26.48 -16.30
C LYS A 195 5.72 -27.53 -16.47
N PHE A 196 6.23 -28.09 -15.38
CA PHE A 196 7.30 -29.08 -15.38
C PHE A 196 6.83 -30.54 -15.36
N TYR A 197 5.54 -30.79 -15.16
CA TYR A 197 4.99 -32.15 -15.11
C TYR A 197 5.29 -32.96 -16.40
N PRO A 198 5.12 -32.42 -17.62
CA PRO A 198 5.43 -33.15 -18.85
C PRO A 198 6.91 -33.53 -18.97
N LEU A 199 7.83 -32.68 -18.53
CA LEU A 199 9.27 -32.98 -18.52
C LEU A 199 9.62 -34.09 -17.51
N SER A 200 8.99 -34.06 -16.33
CA SER A 200 9.11 -35.09 -15.31
C SER A 200 8.61 -36.44 -15.84
N LEU A 201 7.44 -36.45 -16.47
CA LEU A 201 6.84 -37.63 -17.08
C LEU A 201 7.69 -38.16 -18.24
N LEU A 202 8.26 -37.29 -19.07
CA LEU A 202 9.15 -37.69 -20.16
C LEU A 202 10.35 -38.48 -19.64
N ARG A 203 10.96 -38.04 -18.53
CA ARG A 203 12.06 -38.79 -17.90
C ARG A 203 11.58 -40.13 -17.35
N ALA A 204 10.42 -40.17 -16.70
CA ALA A 204 9.83 -41.42 -16.22
C ALA A 204 9.54 -42.43 -17.37
N VAL A 205 9.19 -41.94 -18.56
CA VAL A 205 8.99 -42.77 -19.76
C VAL A 205 10.32 -43.18 -20.39
N LYS A 206 11.32 -42.30 -20.49
CA LYS A 206 12.61 -42.60 -21.14
C LYS A 206 13.57 -43.42 -20.28
N GLU A 207 13.66 -43.08 -19.00
CA GLU A 207 14.66 -43.60 -18.05
C GLU A 207 14.03 -44.49 -16.98
N GLY A 208 12.72 -44.39 -16.79
CA GLY A 208 12.03 -44.93 -15.63
C GLY A 208 11.09 -46.10 -15.92
N ARG A 209 10.14 -46.26 -15.00
CA ARG A 209 9.22 -47.40 -14.96
C ARG A 209 8.05 -47.30 -15.95
N LEU A 210 7.97 -46.20 -16.71
CA LEU A 210 6.93 -45.98 -17.74
C LEU A 210 7.44 -46.20 -19.17
N SER A 211 8.60 -46.82 -19.35
CA SER A 211 9.15 -47.14 -20.69
C SER A 211 8.25 -48.03 -21.55
N ILE A 212 7.30 -48.76 -20.94
CA ILE A 212 6.32 -49.59 -21.65
C ILE A 212 5.41 -48.78 -22.60
N VAL A 213 5.19 -47.49 -22.35
CA VAL A 213 4.34 -46.65 -23.21
C VAL A 213 5.14 -45.80 -24.21
N ALA A 214 6.48 -45.90 -24.21
CA ALA A 214 7.36 -45.01 -24.96
C ALA A 214 7.05 -44.97 -26.47
N ASP A 215 6.77 -46.13 -27.07
CA ASP A 215 6.59 -46.25 -28.52
C ASP A 215 5.20 -45.83 -29.03
N THR A 216 4.20 -45.74 -28.14
CA THR A 216 2.78 -45.61 -28.50
C THR A 216 2.10 -44.41 -27.85
N PHE A 217 2.66 -43.81 -26.79
CA PHE A 217 2.03 -42.68 -26.11
C PHE A 217 2.17 -41.40 -26.93
N GLU A 218 1.04 -40.77 -27.25
CA GLU A 218 0.96 -39.57 -28.07
C GLU A 218 0.35 -38.41 -27.28
N VAL A 219 0.77 -37.20 -27.62
CA VAL A 219 0.23 -35.94 -27.08
C VAL A 219 -0.19 -35.01 -28.20
N ASN A 220 -1.16 -34.15 -27.89
CA ASN A 220 -1.53 -33.02 -28.72
C ASN A 220 -0.70 -31.81 -28.29
N LEU A 221 0.10 -31.28 -29.20
CA LEU A 221 0.81 -30.02 -28.99
C LEU A 221 -0.20 -28.87 -28.98
N CYS A 222 0.15 -27.72 -28.40
CA CYS A 222 -0.78 -26.58 -28.31
C CYS A 222 -1.18 -25.99 -29.67
N ASN A 223 -0.37 -26.19 -30.71
CA ASN A 223 -0.70 -25.81 -32.07
C ASN A 223 -1.68 -26.77 -32.78
N GLY A 224 -2.07 -27.87 -32.11
CA GLY A 224 -2.99 -28.89 -32.61
C GLY A 224 -2.32 -30.11 -33.23
N ASP A 225 -0.99 -30.12 -33.39
CA ASP A 225 -0.27 -31.26 -33.96
C ASP A 225 -0.23 -32.44 -32.98
N LYS A 226 -0.31 -33.67 -33.52
CA LYS A 226 -0.11 -34.90 -32.73
C LYS A 226 1.32 -35.40 -32.85
N LYS A 227 1.93 -35.73 -31.72
CA LYS A 227 3.31 -36.23 -31.68
C LYS A 227 3.48 -37.34 -30.64
N LYS A 228 4.34 -38.31 -30.94
CA LYS A 228 4.79 -39.29 -29.94
C LYS A 228 5.48 -38.55 -28.80
N PHE A 229 5.05 -38.82 -27.58
CA PHE A 229 5.50 -38.12 -26.38
C PHE A 229 7.02 -38.15 -26.21
N VAL A 230 7.64 -39.30 -26.47
CA VAL A 230 9.10 -39.47 -26.38
C VAL A 230 9.90 -38.65 -27.40
N ASN A 231 9.26 -38.23 -28.48
CA ASN A 231 9.85 -37.45 -29.57
C ASN A 231 9.63 -35.94 -29.40
N CYS A 232 8.85 -35.52 -28.41
CA CYS A 232 8.66 -34.09 -28.13
C CYS A 232 9.96 -33.47 -27.60
N SER A 233 10.25 -32.26 -28.07
CA SER A 233 11.28 -31.37 -27.55
C SER A 233 10.88 -30.81 -26.19
N ALA A 234 11.84 -30.26 -25.45
CA ALA A 234 11.55 -29.58 -24.19
C ALA A 234 10.62 -28.37 -24.40
N TRP A 235 10.80 -27.61 -25.48
CA TRP A 235 9.94 -26.48 -25.84
C TRP A 235 8.49 -26.91 -26.07
N GLU A 236 8.26 -27.96 -26.86
CA GLU A 236 6.91 -28.50 -27.11
C GLU A 236 6.25 -28.99 -25.81
N LEU A 237 7.01 -29.66 -24.94
CA LEU A 237 6.49 -30.18 -23.66
C LEU A 237 6.17 -29.08 -22.63
N LEU A 238 6.99 -28.02 -22.58
CA LEU A 238 6.72 -26.84 -21.75
C LEU A 238 5.51 -26.04 -22.27
N ASN A 239 5.06 -26.28 -23.49
CA ASN A 239 3.96 -25.56 -24.13
C ASN A 239 2.75 -26.46 -24.41
N LEU A 240 2.62 -27.61 -23.77
CA LEU A 240 1.33 -28.31 -23.75
C LEU A 240 0.25 -27.42 -23.11
N THR A 241 -1.00 -27.57 -23.54
CA THR A 241 -2.13 -26.86 -22.92
C THR A 241 -2.38 -27.41 -21.51
N VAL A 242 -3.02 -26.61 -20.65
CA VAL A 242 -3.36 -27.04 -19.29
C VAL A 242 -4.16 -28.34 -19.30
N ASP A 243 -5.18 -28.42 -20.15
CA ASP A 243 -6.04 -29.61 -20.27
C ASP A 243 -5.25 -30.83 -20.76
N GLU A 244 -4.37 -30.66 -21.75
CA GLU A 244 -3.53 -31.76 -22.27
C GLU A 244 -2.62 -32.33 -21.18
N ILE A 245 -2.04 -31.48 -20.32
CA ILE A 245 -1.18 -31.90 -19.20
C ILE A 245 -2.00 -32.69 -18.17
N LEU A 246 -3.18 -32.21 -17.80
CA LEU A 246 -4.08 -32.86 -16.85
C LEU A 246 -4.64 -34.19 -17.37
N ASP A 247 -4.69 -34.37 -18.69
CA ASP A 247 -5.12 -35.61 -19.34
C ASP A 247 -4.00 -36.65 -19.50
N LEU A 248 -2.72 -36.32 -19.27
CA LEU A 248 -1.62 -37.28 -19.38
C LEU A 248 -1.81 -38.48 -18.45
N PRO A 249 -2.04 -38.32 -17.13
CA PRO A 249 -2.24 -39.45 -16.23
C PRO A 249 -3.51 -40.22 -16.57
N THR A 250 -4.61 -39.50 -16.88
CA THR A 250 -5.90 -40.11 -17.25
C THR A 250 -5.74 -41.03 -18.46
N ARG A 251 -5.00 -40.61 -19.49
CA ARG A 251 -4.76 -41.43 -20.69
C ARG A 251 -3.82 -42.60 -20.45
N LEU A 252 -2.87 -42.51 -19.51
CA LEU A 252 -2.09 -43.67 -19.08
C LEU A 252 -2.98 -44.72 -18.40
N VAL A 253 -3.95 -44.28 -17.61
CA VAL A 253 -4.94 -45.19 -17.00
C VAL A 253 -5.86 -45.79 -18.05
N SER A 254 -6.53 -44.96 -18.86
CA SER A 254 -7.59 -45.42 -19.77
C SER A 254 -7.07 -46.19 -20.98
N ASN A 255 -5.93 -45.79 -21.56
CA ASN A 255 -5.43 -46.41 -22.79
C ASN A 255 -4.48 -47.58 -22.52
N TYR A 256 -3.84 -47.64 -21.35
CA TYR A 256 -2.82 -48.65 -21.02
C TYR A 256 -3.14 -49.48 -19.77
N GLY A 257 -4.20 -49.16 -19.03
CA GLY A 257 -4.55 -49.86 -17.80
C GLY A 257 -3.54 -49.68 -16.66
N ILE A 258 -2.70 -48.64 -16.72
CA ILE A 258 -1.71 -48.36 -15.68
C ILE A 258 -2.42 -47.74 -14.48
N SER A 259 -2.23 -48.27 -13.28
CA SER A 259 -2.88 -47.70 -12.09
C SER A 259 -2.30 -46.33 -11.73
N THR A 260 -3.13 -45.46 -11.17
CA THR A 260 -2.71 -44.13 -10.67
C THR A 260 -1.55 -44.26 -9.68
N GLN A 261 -1.60 -45.24 -8.76
CA GLN A 261 -0.52 -45.47 -7.80
C GLN A 261 0.79 -45.84 -8.47
N PHE A 262 0.76 -46.58 -9.59
CA PHE A 262 2.00 -46.88 -10.31
C PHE A 262 2.55 -45.65 -11.00
N ILE A 263 1.70 -44.83 -11.63
CA ILE A 263 2.11 -43.57 -12.28
C ILE A 263 2.80 -42.67 -11.26
N GLU A 264 2.17 -42.45 -10.09
CA GLU A 264 2.72 -41.64 -9.00
C GLU A 264 4.13 -42.10 -8.59
N HIS A 265 4.29 -43.38 -8.26
CA HIS A 265 5.58 -43.93 -7.88
C HIS A 265 6.61 -43.86 -9.02
N ALA A 266 6.16 -43.97 -10.28
CA ALA A 266 7.06 -43.94 -11.43
C ALA A 266 7.55 -42.52 -11.76
N VAL A 267 6.75 -41.48 -11.51
CA VAL A 267 7.13 -40.08 -11.75
C VAL A 267 7.77 -39.40 -10.54
N ALA A 268 7.57 -39.93 -9.33
CA ALA A 268 8.00 -39.30 -8.07
C ALA A 268 9.47 -38.84 -8.08
N ASP A 269 10.40 -39.68 -8.56
CA ASP A 269 11.83 -39.36 -8.59
C ASP A 269 12.19 -38.21 -9.55
N TYR A 270 11.26 -37.80 -10.41
CA TYR A 270 11.46 -36.80 -11.46
C TYR A 270 10.66 -35.52 -11.25
N LEU A 271 9.70 -35.51 -10.31
CA LEU A 271 8.88 -34.33 -10.02
C LEU A 271 9.72 -33.22 -9.38
N ILE A 272 9.52 -31.98 -9.83
CA ILE A 272 10.22 -30.82 -9.26
C ILE A 272 9.90 -30.56 -7.79
N ALA A 273 8.78 -31.10 -7.29
CA ALA A 273 8.46 -31.08 -5.86
C ALA A 273 9.50 -31.85 -5.03
N ASN A 274 10.14 -32.87 -5.61
CA ASN A 274 11.13 -33.72 -4.96
C ASN A 274 12.57 -33.32 -5.34
N THR A 275 12.81 -32.91 -6.60
CA THR A 275 14.16 -32.66 -7.11
C THR A 275 14.58 -31.19 -7.08
N GLY A 276 13.63 -30.25 -6.97
CA GLY A 276 13.82 -28.87 -7.41
C GLY A 276 13.71 -28.74 -8.93
N LYS A 277 13.32 -27.56 -9.42
CA LYS A 277 13.08 -27.32 -10.85
C LYS A 277 14.39 -27.20 -11.65
N GLU A 278 15.45 -26.74 -10.99
CA GLU A 278 16.78 -26.50 -11.57
C GLU A 278 17.37 -27.77 -12.17
N VAL A 279 17.05 -28.93 -11.56
CA VAL A 279 17.46 -30.25 -12.08
C VAL A 279 16.90 -30.51 -13.47
N LEU A 280 15.62 -30.19 -13.71
CA LEU A 280 15.02 -30.33 -15.03
C LEU A 280 15.46 -29.21 -15.97
N GLU A 281 15.68 -27.99 -15.47
CA GLU A 281 16.20 -26.88 -16.26
C GLU A 281 17.58 -27.21 -16.85
N GLU A 282 18.49 -27.75 -16.03
CA GLU A 282 19.82 -28.19 -16.46
C GLU A 282 19.75 -29.42 -17.38
N TYR A 283 18.96 -30.43 -17.01
CA TYR A 283 18.84 -31.67 -17.78
C TYR A 283 18.33 -31.40 -19.20
N PHE A 284 17.27 -30.59 -19.35
CA PHE A 284 16.68 -30.27 -20.64
C PHE A 284 17.32 -29.05 -21.33
N LYS A 285 18.28 -28.38 -20.68
CA LYS A 285 18.97 -27.17 -21.16
C LYS A 285 18.00 -26.04 -21.56
N ILE A 286 16.98 -25.83 -20.73
CA ILE A 286 15.96 -24.80 -20.96
C ILE A 286 16.28 -23.53 -20.16
N LYS A 287 15.78 -22.39 -20.65
CA LYS A 287 15.76 -21.15 -19.88
C LYS A 287 14.70 -21.26 -18.78
N ALA A 288 14.95 -20.64 -17.62
CA ALA A 288 13.96 -20.54 -16.56
C ALA A 288 12.67 -19.88 -17.10
N PRO A 289 11.50 -20.50 -16.94
CA PRO A 289 10.26 -19.91 -17.42
C PRO A 289 9.93 -18.60 -16.69
N LYS A 290 9.11 -17.74 -17.30
CA LYS A 290 8.68 -16.44 -16.75
C LYS A 290 7.19 -16.42 -16.41
N MET A 291 6.77 -15.52 -15.53
CA MET A 291 5.37 -15.24 -15.22
C MET A 291 5.08 -13.77 -15.50
N ALA A 292 4.01 -13.46 -16.23
CA ALA A 292 3.60 -12.07 -16.49
C ALA A 292 2.44 -11.66 -15.59
N VAL A 293 2.48 -10.43 -15.09
CA VAL A 293 1.41 -9.83 -14.28
C VAL A 293 1.33 -8.34 -14.56
N SER A 294 0.14 -7.75 -14.42
CA SER A 294 -0.01 -6.29 -14.43
C SER A 294 0.86 -5.67 -13.33
N LEU A 295 1.51 -4.56 -13.64
CA LEU A 295 2.37 -3.84 -12.70
C LEU A 295 1.61 -3.34 -11.47
N ALA A 296 0.30 -3.14 -11.58
CA ALA A 296 -0.59 -2.82 -10.46
C ALA A 296 -0.91 -4.05 -9.57
N CYS A 297 -0.08 -5.10 -9.60
CA CYS A 297 -0.25 -6.30 -8.81
C CYS A 297 -0.10 -6.08 -7.31
N HIS A 298 -0.86 -6.87 -6.55
CA HIS A 298 -0.67 -6.96 -5.12
C HIS A 298 0.68 -7.61 -4.78
N TYR A 299 1.31 -7.18 -3.69
CA TYR A 299 2.63 -7.67 -3.26
C TYR A 299 2.68 -9.18 -2.98
N SER A 300 1.53 -9.85 -2.88
CA SER A 300 1.44 -11.31 -2.73
C SER A 300 2.05 -12.06 -3.89
N LEU A 301 2.00 -11.55 -5.12
CA LEU A 301 2.53 -12.24 -6.30
C LEU A 301 4.07 -12.22 -6.36
N PRO A 302 4.77 -11.08 -6.17
CA PRO A 302 6.23 -11.09 -5.97
C PRO A 302 6.67 -11.98 -4.80
N LYS A 303 5.92 -11.97 -3.69
CA LYS A 303 6.18 -12.86 -2.55
C LYS A 303 5.97 -14.33 -2.93
N ALA A 304 4.92 -14.67 -3.66
CA ALA A 304 4.65 -16.01 -4.14
C ALA A 304 5.75 -16.52 -5.06
N ALA A 305 6.21 -15.69 -6.01
CA ALA A 305 7.34 -16.01 -6.88
C ALA A 305 8.63 -16.27 -6.09
N SER A 306 8.87 -15.51 -5.01
CA SER A 306 10.01 -15.75 -4.12
C SER A 306 9.88 -17.06 -3.34
N ILE A 307 8.73 -17.33 -2.72
CA ILE A 307 8.50 -18.51 -1.87
C ILE A 307 8.51 -19.80 -2.69
N THR A 308 7.95 -19.78 -3.89
CA THR A 308 7.89 -20.94 -4.80
C THR A 308 9.21 -21.20 -5.55
N GLY A 309 10.24 -20.39 -5.33
CA GLY A 309 11.54 -20.57 -5.99
C GLY A 309 11.55 -20.16 -7.47
N LEU A 310 10.53 -19.44 -7.96
CA LEU A 310 10.57 -18.80 -9.28
C LEU A 310 11.63 -17.69 -9.31
N GLY A 311 11.77 -16.96 -8.20
CA GLY A 311 12.60 -15.76 -8.10
C GLY A 311 11.90 -14.52 -8.67
N MET A 312 12.02 -13.39 -7.97
CA MET A 312 11.34 -12.15 -8.37
C MET A 312 11.77 -11.64 -9.75
N GLY A 313 12.99 -11.95 -10.20
CA GLY A 313 13.48 -11.59 -11.55
C GLY A 313 12.76 -12.32 -12.69
N ASN A 314 12.05 -13.40 -12.41
CA ASN A 314 11.23 -14.14 -13.38
C ASN A 314 9.75 -13.74 -13.34
N LEU A 315 9.36 -12.82 -12.45
CA LEU A 315 8.04 -12.18 -12.46
C LEU A 315 8.14 -10.87 -13.27
N VAL A 316 7.61 -10.90 -14.48
CA VAL A 316 7.63 -9.77 -15.40
C VAL A 316 6.39 -8.91 -15.17
N HIS A 317 6.63 -7.66 -14.80
CA HIS A 317 5.57 -6.68 -14.64
C HIS A 317 5.26 -6.01 -15.98
N ILE A 318 4.06 -6.23 -16.49
CA ILE A 318 3.51 -5.57 -17.67
C ILE A 318 2.97 -4.21 -17.25
N GLY A 319 3.37 -3.15 -17.96
CA GLY A 319 2.91 -1.78 -17.69
C GLY A 319 1.39 -1.63 -17.78
N VAL A 320 0.88 -0.48 -17.38
CA VAL A 320 -0.56 -0.17 -17.37
C VAL A 320 -0.91 0.96 -18.33
N ASP A 321 -2.17 0.96 -18.79
CA ASP A 321 -2.77 2.05 -19.55
C ASP A 321 -3.18 3.23 -18.64
N VAL A 322 -3.78 4.27 -19.24
CA VAL A 322 -4.23 5.46 -18.52
C VAL A 322 -5.39 5.23 -17.54
N ALA A 323 -6.04 4.06 -17.61
CA ALA A 323 -7.06 3.61 -16.67
C ALA A 323 -6.49 2.62 -15.62
N ALA A 324 -5.16 2.48 -15.57
CA ALA A 324 -4.44 1.55 -14.69
C ALA A 324 -4.79 0.06 -14.92
N ARG A 325 -5.17 -0.30 -16.15
CA ARG A 325 -5.38 -1.70 -16.61
C ARG A 325 -4.14 -2.19 -17.34
N MET A 326 -3.90 -3.50 -17.40
CA MET A 326 -2.76 -4.08 -18.12
C MET A 326 -2.67 -3.59 -19.58
N ASP A 327 -1.48 -3.16 -19.99
CA ASP A 327 -1.18 -2.76 -21.37
C ASP A 327 -0.98 -4.00 -22.26
N MET A 328 -1.98 -4.28 -23.11
CA MET A 328 -1.97 -5.45 -23.99
C MET A 328 -0.89 -5.42 -25.07
N HIS A 329 -0.44 -4.25 -25.51
CA HIS A 329 0.67 -4.17 -26.46
C HIS A 329 1.99 -4.61 -25.82
N ARG A 330 2.19 -4.26 -24.55
CA ARG A 330 3.37 -4.72 -23.80
C ARG A 330 3.30 -6.21 -23.49
N LEU A 331 2.12 -6.75 -23.18
CA LEU A 331 1.95 -8.18 -23.00
C LEU A 331 2.27 -8.94 -24.29
N ASP A 332 1.74 -8.51 -25.44
CA ASP A 332 2.03 -9.15 -26.73
C ASP A 332 3.53 -9.12 -27.05
N ASN A 333 4.20 -7.98 -26.87
CA ASN A 333 5.66 -7.90 -27.07
C ASN A 333 6.42 -8.87 -26.16
N PHE A 334 6.05 -8.96 -24.88
CA PHE A 334 6.65 -9.92 -23.94
C PHE A 334 6.47 -11.38 -24.39
N LEU A 335 5.27 -11.76 -24.84
CA LEU A 335 4.99 -13.12 -25.31
C LEU A 335 5.74 -13.42 -26.61
N ARG A 336 5.86 -12.45 -27.51
CA ARG A 336 6.64 -12.54 -28.75
C ARG A 336 8.12 -12.79 -28.45
N GLU A 337 8.71 -12.01 -27.55
CA GLU A 337 10.09 -12.22 -27.09
C GLU A 337 10.27 -13.62 -26.50
N CYS A 338 9.34 -14.07 -25.64
CA CYS A 338 9.40 -15.41 -25.06
C CYS A 338 9.34 -16.52 -26.13
N LEU A 339 8.51 -16.36 -27.17
CA LEU A 339 8.42 -17.28 -28.29
C LEU A 339 9.71 -17.31 -29.11
N GLU A 340 10.25 -16.13 -29.48
CA GLU A 340 11.48 -16.00 -30.26
C GLU A 340 12.71 -16.56 -29.53
N GLU A 341 12.73 -16.42 -28.20
CA GLU A 341 13.82 -16.86 -27.35
C GLU A 341 13.70 -18.29 -26.81
N GLU A 342 12.63 -19.00 -27.16
CA GLU A 342 12.24 -20.30 -26.59
C GLU A 342 12.24 -20.29 -25.04
N GLN A 343 11.77 -19.20 -24.44
CA GLN A 343 11.61 -19.06 -22.99
C GLN A 343 10.15 -19.28 -22.59
N ALA A 344 9.86 -20.38 -21.90
CA ALA A 344 8.48 -20.74 -21.58
C ALA A 344 7.83 -19.74 -20.61
N VAL A 345 6.49 -19.68 -20.63
CA VAL A 345 5.70 -18.84 -19.72
C VAL A 345 4.91 -19.74 -18.76
N TYR A 346 5.14 -19.60 -17.46
CA TYR A 346 4.37 -20.27 -16.42
C TYR A 346 2.90 -19.87 -16.51
N ALA A 347 2.65 -18.57 -16.33
CA ALA A 347 1.33 -18.01 -16.31
C ALA A 347 1.32 -16.54 -16.77
N VAL A 348 0.14 -16.10 -17.22
CA VAL A 348 -0.26 -14.70 -17.27
C VAL A 348 -1.31 -14.49 -16.18
N VAL A 349 -1.08 -13.51 -15.32
CA VAL A 349 -1.97 -13.17 -14.21
C VAL A 349 -2.78 -11.93 -14.57
N SER A 350 -4.10 -12.07 -14.66
CA SER A 350 -5.05 -10.98 -14.88
C SER A 350 -5.68 -10.54 -13.57
N ILE A 351 -5.71 -9.24 -13.29
CA ILE A 351 -6.25 -8.71 -12.03
C ILE A 351 -7.69 -8.20 -12.26
N MET A 352 -8.65 -8.77 -11.53
CA MET A 352 -10.03 -8.32 -11.53
C MET A 352 -10.24 -7.42 -10.32
N GLY A 353 -9.91 -6.14 -10.47
CA GLY A 353 -9.98 -5.16 -9.39
C GLY A 353 -8.65 -4.98 -8.68
N THR A 354 -7.77 -4.16 -9.27
CA THR A 354 -6.46 -3.78 -8.69
C THR A 354 -6.61 -3.14 -7.31
N THR A 355 -5.67 -3.39 -6.40
CA THR A 355 -5.75 -2.96 -4.99
C THR A 355 -5.89 -1.44 -4.84
N GLU A 356 -5.16 -0.69 -5.66
CA GLU A 356 -5.10 0.77 -5.54
C GLU A 356 -6.20 1.49 -6.34
N HIS A 357 -6.73 0.88 -7.42
CA HIS A 357 -7.61 1.57 -8.39
C HIS A 357 -8.95 0.90 -8.62
N GLY A 358 -9.12 -0.36 -8.21
CA GLY A 358 -10.27 -1.17 -8.59
C GLY A 358 -10.37 -1.40 -10.11
N ALA A 359 -9.28 -1.18 -10.86
CA ALA A 359 -9.22 -1.38 -12.30
C ALA A 359 -9.32 -2.87 -12.65
N VAL A 360 -9.97 -3.18 -13.76
CA VAL A 360 -10.17 -4.56 -14.23
C VAL A 360 -9.38 -4.80 -15.50
N ASP A 361 -8.42 -5.73 -15.44
CA ASP A 361 -7.56 -6.08 -16.57
C ASP A 361 -8.36 -6.73 -17.72
N PRO A 362 -7.90 -6.60 -18.98
CA PRO A 362 -8.58 -7.09 -20.17
C PRO A 362 -8.44 -8.62 -20.37
N LEU A 363 -8.99 -9.42 -19.45
CA LEU A 363 -8.93 -10.88 -19.48
C LEU A 363 -9.45 -11.50 -20.79
N PHE A 364 -10.51 -10.95 -21.37
CA PHE A 364 -11.05 -11.41 -22.65
C PHE A 364 -9.97 -11.37 -23.76
N ASP A 365 -9.21 -10.29 -23.79
CA ASP A 365 -8.14 -10.09 -24.78
C ASP A 365 -6.93 -10.99 -24.45
N ILE A 366 -6.62 -11.22 -23.17
CA ILE A 366 -5.58 -12.18 -22.74
C ILE A 366 -5.92 -13.60 -23.20
N ILE A 367 -7.18 -14.01 -23.12
CA ILE A 367 -7.64 -15.33 -23.57
C ILE A 367 -7.48 -15.47 -25.09
N GLN A 368 -7.89 -14.46 -25.86
CA GLN A 368 -7.69 -14.46 -27.32
C GLN A 368 -6.22 -14.53 -27.68
N LEU A 369 -5.38 -13.76 -26.98
CA LEU A 369 -3.94 -13.76 -27.20
C LEU A 369 -3.35 -15.16 -26.92
N ARG A 370 -3.81 -15.85 -25.88
CA ARG A 370 -3.43 -17.25 -25.62
C ARG A 370 -3.77 -18.16 -26.81
N ASP A 371 -4.96 -18.05 -27.36
CA ASP A 371 -5.41 -18.85 -28.51
C ASP A 371 -4.62 -18.55 -29.80
N GLU A 372 -4.16 -17.31 -29.97
CA GLU A 372 -3.26 -16.92 -31.06
C GLU A 372 -1.87 -17.54 -30.88
N TYR A 373 -1.27 -17.41 -29.69
CA TYR A 373 0.05 -17.96 -29.38
C TYR A 373 0.07 -19.50 -29.36
N HIS A 374 -1.05 -20.16 -29.01
CA HIS A 374 -1.19 -21.61 -29.14
C HIS A 374 -0.87 -22.08 -30.56
N LYS A 375 -1.40 -21.39 -31.58
CA LYS A 375 -1.15 -21.72 -33.01
C LYS A 375 0.32 -21.56 -33.39
N MET A 376 1.06 -20.75 -32.64
CA MET A 376 2.49 -20.49 -32.83
C MET A 376 3.39 -21.38 -31.95
N GLY A 377 2.81 -22.24 -31.11
CA GLY A 377 3.56 -23.17 -30.26
C GLY A 377 3.90 -22.66 -28.85
N LEU A 378 3.26 -21.57 -28.38
CA LEU A 378 3.42 -21.04 -27.02
C LEU A 378 2.11 -21.15 -26.23
N SER A 379 2.17 -21.72 -25.03
CA SER A 379 1.03 -21.93 -24.12
C SER A 379 1.36 -21.48 -22.70
N PHE A 380 0.36 -20.94 -22.01
CA PHE A 380 0.50 -20.46 -20.64
C PHE A 380 -0.77 -20.64 -19.82
N TYR A 381 -0.57 -20.81 -18.51
CA TYR A 381 -1.63 -20.82 -17.52
C TYR A 381 -2.23 -19.41 -17.37
N ILE A 382 -3.55 -19.29 -17.21
CA ILE A 382 -4.19 -18.02 -16.86
C ILE A 382 -4.68 -18.12 -15.42
N HIS A 383 -4.07 -17.30 -14.56
CA HIS A 383 -4.57 -17.07 -13.22
C HIS A 383 -5.31 -15.75 -13.17
N VAL A 384 -6.48 -15.73 -12.54
CA VAL A 384 -7.20 -14.50 -12.23
C VAL A 384 -7.03 -14.16 -10.76
N ASP A 385 -6.40 -13.02 -10.47
CA ASP A 385 -6.45 -12.43 -9.13
C ASP A 385 -7.72 -11.58 -9.01
N ALA A 386 -8.81 -12.19 -8.54
CA ALA A 386 -10.06 -11.53 -8.25
C ALA A 386 -10.30 -11.43 -6.74
N ALA A 387 -9.23 -11.30 -5.93
CA ALA A 387 -9.36 -11.17 -4.48
C ALA A 387 -10.37 -10.08 -4.11
N TRP A 388 -10.31 -8.93 -4.80
CA TRP A 388 -11.32 -7.87 -4.69
C TRP A 388 -12.54 -8.11 -5.60
N GLY A 389 -12.33 -8.30 -6.90
CA GLY A 389 -13.41 -8.27 -7.90
C GLY A 389 -14.26 -9.53 -8.03
N GLY A 390 -13.89 -10.64 -7.39
CA GLY A 390 -14.52 -11.94 -7.64
C GLY A 390 -16.00 -11.97 -7.29
N TYR A 391 -16.39 -11.36 -6.16
CA TYR A 391 -17.81 -11.28 -5.76
C TYR A 391 -18.64 -10.38 -6.67
N PHE A 392 -18.04 -9.46 -7.44
CA PHE A 392 -18.77 -8.67 -8.42
C PHE A 392 -19.25 -9.51 -9.62
N ALA A 393 -18.71 -10.72 -9.82
CA ALA A 393 -19.26 -11.68 -10.77
C ALA A 393 -20.71 -12.10 -10.41
N SER A 394 -21.11 -11.96 -9.14
CA SER A 394 -22.51 -12.16 -8.74
C SER A 394 -23.51 -11.20 -9.42
N MET A 395 -23.02 -10.06 -9.92
CA MET A 395 -23.81 -9.06 -10.65
C MET A 395 -24.01 -9.40 -12.13
N LEU A 396 -23.39 -10.49 -12.61
CA LEU A 396 -23.68 -11.05 -13.92
C LEU A 396 -25.00 -11.83 -13.89
N PRO A 397 -25.68 -12.01 -15.04
CA PRO A 397 -26.88 -12.84 -15.11
C PRO A 397 -26.62 -14.25 -14.55
N PRO A 398 -27.52 -14.79 -13.70
CA PRO A 398 -27.34 -16.11 -13.10
C PRO A 398 -27.35 -17.22 -14.17
N PRO A 399 -26.59 -18.33 -13.97
CA PRO A 399 -26.74 -19.53 -14.79
C PRO A 399 -28.15 -20.11 -14.61
N GLU A 400 -28.89 -20.31 -15.71
CA GLU A 400 -30.30 -20.72 -15.80
C GLU A 400 -31.25 -20.14 -14.73
N ALA A 401 -32.05 -19.15 -15.16
CA ALA A 401 -32.94 -18.36 -14.32
C ALA A 401 -33.86 -19.20 -13.39
N VAL A 402 -33.45 -19.37 -12.14
CA VAL A 402 -34.41 -19.53 -11.04
C VAL A 402 -35.02 -18.16 -10.80
N ILE A 403 -36.10 -17.86 -11.53
CA ILE A 403 -37.01 -16.78 -11.17
C ILE A 403 -37.68 -17.22 -9.87
N ILE A 404 -37.10 -16.87 -8.73
CA ILE A 404 -37.84 -16.92 -7.46
C ILE A 404 -38.86 -15.79 -7.55
N PRO A 405 -40.18 -16.06 -7.50
CA PRO A 405 -41.16 -15.00 -7.44
C PRO A 405 -40.91 -14.20 -6.17
N LEU A 406 -40.55 -12.93 -6.32
CA LEU A 406 -40.53 -12.00 -5.19
C LEU A 406 -41.96 -11.95 -4.63
N PRO A 407 -42.18 -12.18 -3.33
CA PRO A 407 -43.48 -11.98 -2.71
C PRO A 407 -43.95 -10.54 -2.95
N ALA A 408 -45.27 -10.32 -3.01
CA ALA A 408 -45.82 -8.97 -3.06
C ALA A 408 -45.31 -8.14 -1.87
N GLU A 409 -44.53 -7.11 -2.15
CA GLU A 409 -43.92 -6.26 -1.14
C GLU A 409 -44.93 -5.26 -0.57
N LEU A 410 -44.86 -5.05 0.74
CA LEU A 410 -45.53 -3.95 1.41
C LEU A 410 -44.96 -2.61 0.89
N PRO A 411 -45.73 -1.50 0.92
CA PRO A 411 -45.21 -0.20 0.53
C PRO A 411 -44.01 0.18 1.43
N PRO A 412 -42.89 0.61 0.85
CA PRO A 412 -41.67 0.88 1.59
C PRO A 412 -41.78 2.09 2.53
N SER A 413 -40.95 2.12 3.57
CA SER A 413 -41.06 3.11 4.66
C SER A 413 -39.89 4.12 4.76
N GLY A 414 -38.92 4.09 3.84
CA GLY A 414 -37.68 4.88 3.93
C GLY A 414 -37.15 5.48 2.61
N ASP A 415 -35.93 6.06 2.68
CA ASP A 415 -35.21 6.61 1.53
C ASP A 415 -34.88 5.50 0.50
N VAL A 416 -34.97 5.80 -0.80
CA VAL A 416 -34.54 4.88 -1.85
C VAL A 416 -33.02 4.87 -1.95
N VAL A 417 -32.42 3.67 -1.99
CA VAL A 417 -31.02 3.48 -2.39
C VAL A 417 -30.99 2.84 -3.77
N LEU A 418 -30.22 3.42 -4.69
CA LEU A 418 -30.12 2.95 -6.07
C LEU A 418 -28.99 1.94 -6.20
N GLN A 419 -29.08 1.11 -7.24
CA GLN A 419 -28.03 0.20 -7.65
C GLN A 419 -27.44 0.66 -8.98
N ARG A 420 -26.10 0.61 -9.11
CA ARG A 420 -25.41 0.87 -10.37
C ARG A 420 -25.02 -0.46 -11.00
N PRO A 421 -25.39 -0.72 -12.27
CA PRO A 421 -24.92 -1.91 -12.98
C PRO A 421 -23.42 -1.80 -13.31
N LEU A 422 -22.79 -2.94 -13.54
CA LEU A 422 -21.44 -3.00 -14.10
C LEU A 422 -21.41 -2.31 -15.48
N SER A 423 -20.26 -1.69 -15.81
CA SER A 423 -20.01 -1.23 -17.18
C SER A 423 -19.92 -2.42 -18.14
N GLU A 424 -20.19 -2.20 -19.42
CA GLU A 424 -20.13 -3.30 -20.40
C GLU A 424 -18.73 -3.90 -20.52
N TYR A 425 -17.69 -3.06 -20.44
CA TYR A 425 -16.31 -3.51 -20.34
C TYR A 425 -16.12 -4.44 -19.14
N THR A 426 -16.50 -4.01 -17.94
CA THR A 426 -16.32 -4.78 -16.71
C THR A 426 -17.11 -6.09 -16.74
N LYS A 427 -18.33 -6.09 -17.26
CA LYS A 427 -19.13 -7.33 -17.44
C LYS A 427 -18.39 -8.34 -18.31
N ASN A 428 -17.86 -7.90 -19.45
CA ASN A 428 -17.16 -8.79 -20.38
C ASN A 428 -15.92 -9.43 -19.73
N GLN A 429 -15.16 -8.66 -18.95
CA GLN A 429 -13.97 -9.18 -18.27
C GLN A 429 -14.35 -10.16 -17.14
N LEU A 430 -15.32 -9.82 -16.29
CA LEU A 430 -15.78 -10.71 -15.22
C LEU A 430 -16.43 -11.98 -15.77
N PHE A 431 -17.18 -11.89 -16.87
CA PHE A 431 -17.76 -13.04 -17.54
C PHE A 431 -16.70 -14.01 -18.06
N SER A 432 -15.54 -13.48 -18.47
CA SER A 432 -14.41 -14.25 -19.03
C SER A 432 -13.63 -15.04 -17.97
N ILE A 433 -13.87 -14.81 -16.67
CA ILE A 433 -13.22 -15.59 -15.58
C ILE A 433 -13.45 -17.09 -15.74
N ARG A 434 -14.60 -17.51 -16.28
CA ARG A 434 -14.93 -18.92 -16.56
C ARG A 434 -13.88 -19.67 -17.40
N SER A 435 -13.07 -18.94 -18.16
CA SER A 435 -12.04 -19.49 -19.06
C SER A 435 -10.64 -19.47 -18.46
N ALA A 436 -10.45 -18.82 -17.31
CA ALA A 436 -9.22 -18.89 -16.54
C ALA A 436 -9.01 -20.30 -15.98
N ASP A 437 -7.76 -20.65 -15.65
CA ASP A 437 -7.43 -21.97 -15.09
C ASP A 437 -7.59 -21.97 -13.55
N SER A 438 -7.37 -20.83 -12.91
CA SER A 438 -7.78 -20.57 -11.52
C SER A 438 -8.16 -19.12 -11.27
N CYS A 439 -8.88 -18.92 -10.16
CA CYS A 439 -9.31 -17.62 -9.68
C CYS A 439 -9.13 -17.53 -8.15
N THR A 440 -8.37 -16.53 -7.69
CA THR A 440 -8.36 -16.12 -6.28
C THR A 440 -9.54 -15.20 -6.01
N ILE A 441 -10.20 -15.38 -4.86
CA ILE A 441 -11.35 -14.56 -4.44
C ILE A 441 -11.41 -14.47 -2.92
N ASP A 442 -11.68 -13.29 -2.36
CA ASP A 442 -11.72 -13.10 -0.90
C ASP A 442 -13.14 -12.84 -0.36
N PRO A 443 -13.76 -13.81 0.32
CA PRO A 443 -14.96 -13.58 1.12
C PRO A 443 -14.80 -12.46 2.17
N HIS A 444 -13.61 -12.29 2.76
CA HIS A 444 -13.35 -11.23 3.75
C HIS A 444 -13.16 -9.82 3.15
N LYS A 445 -13.29 -9.68 1.82
CA LYS A 445 -13.32 -8.39 1.10
C LYS A 445 -14.75 -8.11 0.66
N ALA A 446 -15.04 -8.24 -0.63
CA ALA A 446 -16.35 -7.94 -1.22
C ALA A 446 -17.45 -8.97 -0.88
N GLY A 447 -17.11 -10.07 -0.20
CA GLY A 447 -18.08 -11.03 0.35
C GLY A 447 -18.64 -10.67 1.73
N PHE A 448 -18.13 -9.61 2.39
CA PHE A 448 -18.57 -9.14 3.71
C PHE A 448 -18.48 -10.20 4.83
N ALA A 449 -17.58 -11.17 4.71
CA ALA A 449 -17.21 -12.09 5.79
C ALA A 449 -16.13 -11.44 6.70
N PRO A 450 -16.06 -11.80 7.99
CA PRO A 450 -14.94 -11.40 8.83
C PRO A 450 -13.65 -12.11 8.41
N TYR A 451 -12.50 -11.49 8.71
CA TYR A 451 -11.21 -12.15 8.60
C TYR A 451 -11.09 -13.31 9.62
N PRO A 452 -10.38 -14.41 9.28
CA PRO A 452 -9.81 -14.72 7.97
C PRO A 452 -10.80 -15.49 7.07
N ALA A 453 -10.90 -15.09 5.79
CA ALA A 453 -11.58 -15.87 4.76
C ALA A 453 -11.13 -15.42 3.35
N GLY A 454 -10.12 -16.09 2.80
CA GLY A 454 -9.78 -16.08 1.37
C GLY A 454 -10.26 -17.35 0.67
N SER A 455 -10.10 -17.45 -0.64
CA SER A 455 -10.44 -18.65 -1.40
C SER A 455 -9.66 -18.73 -2.72
N LEU A 456 -9.40 -19.97 -3.14
CA LEU A 456 -8.88 -20.31 -4.46
C LEU A 456 -9.84 -21.29 -5.13
N CYS A 457 -10.18 -21.03 -6.39
CA CYS A 457 -10.99 -21.90 -7.22
C CYS A 457 -10.23 -22.28 -8.49
N TYR A 458 -10.23 -23.57 -8.84
CA TYR A 458 -9.72 -24.12 -10.08
C TYR A 458 -10.89 -24.39 -11.04
N ARG A 459 -10.70 -24.09 -12.34
CA ARG A 459 -11.65 -24.48 -13.40
C ARG A 459 -11.79 -26.00 -13.49
N ASP A 460 -10.66 -26.69 -13.32
CA ASP A 460 -10.57 -28.13 -13.32
C ASP A 460 -10.07 -28.61 -11.97
N GLU A 461 -10.88 -29.43 -11.31
CA GLU A 461 -10.61 -29.94 -9.98
C GLU A 461 -9.27 -30.70 -9.87
N ARG A 462 -8.76 -31.25 -10.98
CA ARG A 462 -7.50 -32.01 -11.02
C ARG A 462 -6.27 -31.14 -10.78
N LEU A 463 -6.37 -29.82 -10.97
CA LEU A 463 -5.27 -28.88 -10.70
C LEU A 463 -4.81 -28.92 -9.24
N ARG A 464 -5.71 -29.26 -8.30
CA ARG A 464 -5.39 -29.37 -6.87
C ARG A 464 -4.31 -30.42 -6.56
N PHE A 465 -4.15 -31.44 -7.42
CA PHE A 465 -3.13 -32.48 -7.23
C PHE A 465 -1.71 -32.01 -7.57
N MET A 466 -1.57 -30.86 -8.22
CA MET A 466 -0.24 -30.31 -8.54
C MET A 466 0.51 -29.84 -7.29
N VAL A 467 -0.14 -29.74 -6.13
CA VAL A 467 0.45 -29.26 -4.87
C VAL A 467 0.50 -30.32 -3.76
N THR A 468 0.16 -31.57 -4.04
CA THR A 468 0.21 -32.63 -3.03
C THR A 468 1.64 -33.14 -2.82
N VAL A 469 1.97 -33.47 -1.55
CA VAL A 469 3.30 -34.00 -1.14
C VAL A 469 3.29 -35.53 -1.04
N THR A 470 2.12 -36.15 -1.00
CA THR A 470 1.90 -37.61 -1.01
C THR A 470 0.71 -37.95 -1.92
N ALA A 471 0.63 -39.22 -2.33
CA ALA A 471 -0.33 -39.81 -3.27
C ALA A 471 -1.72 -39.15 -3.33
N ALA A 472 -2.33 -39.12 -4.51
CA ALA A 472 -3.71 -38.67 -4.78
C ALA A 472 -4.78 -39.60 -4.16
N TYR A 473 -4.45 -40.35 -3.11
CA TYR A 473 -5.37 -41.15 -2.31
C TYR A 473 -4.94 -41.20 -0.84
N ILE A 474 -5.74 -40.56 0.02
CA ILE A 474 -6.22 -41.24 1.23
C ILE A 474 -7.70 -41.47 0.98
N ASN A 475 -8.01 -42.68 0.51
CA ASN A 475 -9.34 -43.26 0.62
C ASN A 475 -9.57 -43.48 2.12
N THR A 476 -10.05 -42.47 2.84
CA THR A 476 -10.71 -42.73 4.12
C THR A 476 -12.12 -43.21 3.78
N THR A 477 -12.66 -44.10 4.60
CA THR A 477 -14.04 -44.59 4.54
C THR A 477 -15.08 -43.50 4.84
N ALA A 478 -14.78 -42.23 4.53
CA ALA A 478 -15.59 -41.04 4.80
C ALA A 478 -16.14 -40.46 3.49
N ASP A 479 -17.33 -39.86 3.54
CA ASP A 479 -18.04 -39.33 2.37
C ASP A 479 -17.38 -38.09 1.72
N VAL A 480 -16.29 -37.55 2.29
CA VAL A 480 -15.62 -36.31 1.86
C VAL A 480 -14.09 -36.45 1.96
N ASP A 481 -13.36 -35.97 0.94
CA ASP A 481 -11.88 -35.96 0.90
C ASP A 481 -11.25 -35.01 1.95
N SER A 482 -9.98 -35.28 2.29
CA SER A 482 -9.16 -34.45 3.17
C SER A 482 -8.73 -33.12 2.52
N ILE A 483 -9.58 -32.09 2.64
CA ILE A 483 -9.40 -30.80 1.96
C ILE A 483 -8.08 -30.09 2.32
N GLY A 484 -7.54 -30.30 3.53
CA GLY A 484 -6.27 -29.73 3.99
C GLY A 484 -5.01 -30.29 3.32
N THR A 485 -5.13 -31.22 2.37
CA THR A 485 -3.97 -31.77 1.62
C THR A 485 -3.71 -31.04 0.30
N TYR A 486 -4.64 -30.18 -0.13
CA TYR A 486 -4.69 -29.60 -1.46
C TYR A 486 -4.27 -28.11 -1.51
N GLY A 487 -3.44 -27.69 -0.54
CA GLY A 487 -3.02 -26.30 -0.39
C GLY A 487 -1.75 -26.14 0.45
N VAL A 488 -1.42 -24.89 0.78
CA VAL A 488 -0.25 -24.53 1.61
C VAL A 488 -0.52 -24.75 3.09
N GLU A 489 -1.78 -24.57 3.51
CA GLU A 489 -2.19 -24.63 4.91
C GLU A 489 -2.44 -26.08 5.36
N GLY A 490 -2.23 -26.34 6.66
CA GLY A 490 -2.63 -27.59 7.31
C GLY A 490 -3.90 -27.40 8.13
N SER A 491 -3.74 -27.26 9.45
CA SER A 491 -4.85 -26.93 10.35
C SER A 491 -5.52 -25.61 9.97
N LYS A 492 -6.84 -25.66 9.78
CA LYS A 492 -7.64 -24.51 9.33
C LYS A 492 -9.04 -24.53 9.96
N PRO A 493 -9.60 -23.36 10.33
CA PRO A 493 -10.82 -23.30 11.13
C PRO A 493 -12.06 -23.62 10.31
N GLY A 494 -12.81 -24.65 10.69
CA GLY A 494 -14.15 -24.91 10.14
C GLY A 494 -15.12 -23.74 10.32
N ALA A 495 -14.85 -22.87 11.30
CA ALA A 495 -15.59 -21.63 11.54
C ALA A 495 -15.54 -20.63 10.37
N ALA A 496 -14.43 -20.58 9.61
CA ALA A 496 -14.35 -19.71 8.44
C ALA A 496 -15.28 -20.22 7.32
N ALA A 497 -15.31 -21.54 7.10
CA ALA A 497 -16.21 -22.15 6.13
C ALA A 497 -17.69 -21.94 6.50
N THR A 498 -18.08 -22.13 7.76
CA THR A 498 -19.46 -21.90 8.21
C THR A 498 -19.87 -20.43 8.16
N SER A 499 -18.91 -19.51 8.39
CA SER A 499 -19.12 -18.07 8.25
C SER A 499 -19.52 -17.71 6.81
N VAL A 500 -18.70 -18.11 5.83
CA VAL A 500 -18.96 -17.84 4.41
C VAL A 500 -20.22 -18.55 3.92
N TRP A 501 -20.41 -19.81 4.32
CA TRP A 501 -21.60 -20.59 3.97
C TRP A 501 -22.89 -19.91 4.41
N LEU A 502 -22.96 -19.46 5.67
CA LEU A 502 -24.18 -18.83 6.20
C LEU A 502 -24.47 -17.50 5.50
N ALA A 503 -23.43 -16.73 5.16
CA ALA A 503 -23.56 -15.52 4.36
C ALA A 503 -24.14 -15.80 2.97
N HIS A 504 -23.59 -16.79 2.25
CA HIS A 504 -24.05 -17.19 0.93
C HIS A 504 -25.51 -17.65 0.93
N HIS A 505 -25.94 -18.35 1.96
CA HIS A 505 -27.32 -18.87 2.06
C HIS A 505 -28.34 -17.81 2.49
N VAL A 506 -28.00 -16.96 3.45
CA VAL A 506 -28.93 -15.94 3.97
C VAL A 506 -29.02 -14.75 3.02
N ILE A 507 -27.88 -14.22 2.58
CA ILE A 507 -27.84 -13.05 1.70
C ILE A 507 -28.16 -13.48 0.26
N GLY A 508 -27.56 -14.59 -0.22
CA GLY A 508 -27.76 -15.09 -1.58
C GLY A 508 -26.79 -14.46 -2.57
N LEU A 509 -25.95 -15.29 -3.19
CA LEU A 509 -24.89 -14.87 -4.13
C LEU A 509 -25.44 -14.05 -5.31
N HIS A 510 -26.30 -14.60 -6.16
CA HIS A 510 -26.88 -13.88 -7.31
C HIS A 510 -28.14 -13.07 -6.99
N HIS A 511 -28.49 -12.90 -5.70
CA HIS A 511 -29.69 -12.17 -5.29
C HIS A 511 -29.31 -10.89 -4.54
N ARG A 512 -29.11 -10.95 -3.21
CA ARG A 512 -28.84 -9.73 -2.44
C ARG A 512 -27.37 -9.34 -2.38
N ILE A 513 -26.41 -10.25 -2.59
CA ILE A 513 -24.99 -9.85 -2.71
C ILE A 513 -24.81 -9.00 -3.97
N CYS A 514 -25.42 -9.39 -5.10
CA CYS A 514 -25.50 -8.57 -6.30
C CYS A 514 -26.07 -7.17 -5.99
N ALA A 515 -27.21 -7.10 -5.29
CA ALA A 515 -27.83 -5.84 -4.91
C ALA A 515 -26.95 -4.99 -4.00
N LEU A 516 -26.36 -5.58 -2.95
CA LEU A 516 -25.44 -4.93 -2.01
C LEU A 516 -24.24 -4.31 -2.73
N LEU A 517 -23.61 -5.07 -3.63
CA LEU A 517 -22.50 -4.55 -4.45
C LEU A 517 -22.99 -3.48 -5.43
N GLY A 518 -24.19 -3.62 -5.98
CA GLY A 518 -24.83 -2.59 -6.80
C GLY A 518 -25.05 -1.27 -6.04
N GLU A 519 -25.47 -1.32 -4.77
CA GLU A 519 -25.64 -0.16 -3.90
C GLU A 519 -24.28 0.47 -3.52
N ALA A 520 -23.26 -0.36 -3.27
CA ALA A 520 -21.89 0.11 -3.07
C ALA A 520 -21.32 0.77 -4.34
N MET A 521 -21.57 0.19 -5.53
CA MET A 521 -21.18 0.77 -6.82
C MET A 521 -21.90 2.10 -7.10
N TYR A 522 -23.17 2.21 -6.72
CA TYR A 522 -23.90 3.48 -6.82
C TYR A 522 -23.34 4.52 -5.87
N THR A 523 -23.03 4.13 -4.63
CA THR A 523 -22.32 4.98 -3.67
C THR A 523 -20.99 5.47 -4.23
N SER A 524 -20.20 4.57 -4.82
CA SER A 524 -18.95 4.91 -5.50
C SER A 524 -19.17 5.89 -6.64
N ALA A 525 -20.17 5.68 -7.51
CA ALA A 525 -20.46 6.61 -8.59
C ALA A 525 -20.87 8.00 -8.08
N LYS A 526 -21.66 8.06 -7.00
CA LYS A 526 -22.08 9.33 -6.38
C LYS A 526 -20.91 10.09 -5.76
N LEU A 527 -20.01 9.39 -5.05
CA LEU A 527 -18.75 9.95 -4.54
C LEU A 527 -17.87 10.38 -5.72
N TYR A 528 -17.67 9.54 -6.73
CA TYR A 528 -16.89 9.89 -7.91
C TYR A 528 -17.38 11.18 -8.57
N CYS A 529 -18.70 11.31 -8.79
CA CYS A 529 -19.27 12.53 -9.37
C CYS A 529 -18.94 13.76 -8.53
N ASN A 530 -19.08 13.66 -7.19
CA ASN A 530 -18.73 14.77 -6.31
C ASN A 530 -17.26 15.19 -6.43
N TRP A 531 -16.32 14.23 -6.55
CA TRP A 531 -14.88 14.52 -6.62
C TRP A 531 -14.44 14.97 -8.00
N ALA A 532 -14.97 14.35 -9.06
CA ALA A 532 -14.67 14.69 -10.45
C ALA A 532 -15.17 16.10 -10.81
N THR A 533 -16.26 16.57 -10.20
CA THR A 533 -16.82 17.91 -10.45
C THR A 533 -16.51 18.92 -9.34
N MET A 534 -15.79 18.54 -8.28
CA MET A 534 -15.60 19.36 -7.07
C MET A 534 -14.98 20.73 -7.38
N ALA A 535 -14.01 20.73 -8.31
CA ALA A 535 -13.22 21.91 -8.64
C ALA A 535 -13.91 22.85 -9.65
N PHE A 536 -15.09 22.51 -10.18
CA PHE A 536 -15.68 23.20 -11.34
C PHE A 536 -15.88 24.71 -11.13
N ASN A 537 -16.28 25.12 -9.92
CA ASN A 537 -16.48 26.52 -9.55
C ASN A 537 -15.52 26.97 -8.43
N GLU A 538 -14.38 26.30 -8.27
CA GLU A 538 -13.42 26.57 -7.20
C GLU A 538 -12.10 27.05 -7.82
N PRO A 539 -11.81 28.37 -7.80
CA PRO A 539 -10.67 28.92 -8.53
C PRO A 539 -9.32 28.47 -7.96
N ASP A 540 -9.25 28.16 -6.68
CA ASP A 540 -7.98 27.88 -5.99
C ASP A 540 -7.67 26.37 -5.87
N LEU A 541 -8.68 25.51 -6.07
CA LEU A 541 -8.59 24.06 -5.87
C LEU A 541 -8.66 23.33 -7.21
N ILE A 542 -7.71 22.43 -7.44
CA ILE A 542 -7.74 21.48 -8.56
C ILE A 542 -7.93 20.09 -7.97
N VAL A 543 -8.92 19.34 -8.46
CA VAL A 543 -9.12 17.94 -8.14
C VAL A 543 -9.24 17.18 -9.45
N LYS A 544 -8.43 16.12 -9.62
CA LYS A 544 -8.56 15.21 -10.75
C LYS A 544 -8.66 13.79 -10.24
N THR A 545 -9.62 13.05 -10.76
CA THR A 545 -9.74 11.60 -10.58
C THR A 545 -8.90 10.88 -11.62
N LEU A 546 -8.30 9.74 -11.27
CA LEU A 546 -7.55 8.91 -12.22
C LEU A 546 -8.44 8.53 -13.41
N VAL A 547 -9.62 7.99 -13.12
CA VAL A 547 -10.65 7.71 -14.13
C VAL A 547 -11.26 9.03 -14.61
N MET A 548 -11.07 9.31 -15.89
CA MET A 548 -11.56 10.51 -16.58
C MET A 548 -13.08 10.50 -16.75
N LEU A 549 -13.68 11.70 -16.81
CA LEU A 549 -15.05 11.82 -17.32
C LEU A 549 -15.10 11.33 -18.78
N PRO A 550 -16.24 10.82 -19.28
CA PRO A 550 -16.35 10.34 -20.66
C PRO A 550 -15.87 11.35 -21.71
N SER A 551 -16.28 12.62 -21.62
CA SER A 551 -15.82 13.65 -22.56
C SER A 551 -14.31 13.94 -22.48
N GLU A 552 -13.73 13.86 -21.28
CA GLU A 552 -12.28 14.04 -21.07
C GLU A 552 -11.49 12.85 -21.64
N ARG A 553 -11.96 11.63 -21.40
CA ARG A 553 -11.37 10.39 -21.94
C ARG A 553 -11.37 10.39 -23.47
N ASP A 554 -12.44 10.87 -24.07
CA ASP A 554 -12.63 10.89 -25.51
C ASP A 554 -11.89 12.08 -26.18
N GLY A 555 -11.16 12.89 -25.40
CA GLY A 555 -10.33 14.01 -25.89
C GLY A 555 -11.14 15.19 -26.43
N LEU A 556 -12.37 15.38 -25.95
CA LEU A 556 -13.25 16.45 -26.42
C LEU A 556 -12.83 17.83 -25.89
N PRO A 557 -13.22 18.94 -26.57
CA PRO A 557 -12.86 20.30 -26.13
C PRO A 557 -13.36 20.63 -24.72
N GLN A 558 -12.63 21.50 -24.01
CA GLN A 558 -12.95 21.90 -22.63
C GLN A 558 -14.38 22.44 -22.45
N SER A 559 -14.98 23.06 -23.47
CA SER A 559 -16.38 23.51 -23.42
C SER A 559 -17.36 22.35 -23.24
N VAL A 560 -17.13 21.22 -23.92
CA VAL A 560 -17.95 20.01 -23.82
C VAL A 560 -17.75 19.33 -22.47
N ILE A 561 -16.51 19.31 -21.97
CA ILE A 561 -16.19 18.81 -20.63
C ILE A 561 -16.92 19.64 -19.56
N ASN A 562 -16.95 20.97 -19.73
CA ASN A 562 -17.66 21.85 -18.82
C ASN A 562 -19.19 21.65 -18.86
N GLU A 563 -19.75 21.42 -20.05
CA GLU A 563 -21.18 21.08 -20.21
C GLU A 563 -21.53 19.74 -19.53
N GLU A 564 -20.72 18.70 -19.72
CA GLU A 564 -20.89 17.41 -19.03
C GLU A 564 -20.76 17.58 -17.51
N THR A 565 -19.77 18.36 -17.05
CA THR A 565 -19.56 18.65 -15.63
C THR A 565 -20.77 19.36 -15.02
N GLY A 566 -21.31 20.38 -15.69
CA GLY A 566 -22.53 21.08 -15.27
C GLY A 566 -23.74 20.14 -15.23
N TYR A 567 -23.91 19.30 -16.25
CA TYR A 567 -24.97 18.28 -16.27
C TYR A 567 -24.89 17.33 -15.07
N ILE A 568 -23.70 16.83 -14.74
CA ILE A 568 -23.48 15.94 -13.59
C ILE A 568 -23.81 16.66 -12.28
N ILE A 569 -23.42 17.93 -12.13
CA ILE A 569 -23.73 18.72 -10.93
C ILE A 569 -25.25 18.85 -10.75
N ASP A 570 -25.96 19.25 -11.81
CA ASP A 570 -27.38 19.59 -11.75
C ASP A 570 -28.31 18.38 -11.69
N ASN A 571 -27.90 17.25 -12.25
CA ASN A 571 -28.74 16.06 -12.40
C ASN A 571 -28.31 14.88 -11.51
N ILE A 572 -27.07 14.88 -11.00
CA ILE A 572 -26.56 13.80 -10.14
C ILE A 572 -26.16 14.36 -8.78
N VAL A 573 -25.16 15.24 -8.69
CA VAL A 573 -24.59 15.67 -7.39
C VAL A 573 -25.63 16.34 -6.49
N ASN A 574 -26.44 17.25 -7.05
CA ASN A 574 -27.44 18.00 -6.30
C ASN A 574 -28.82 17.33 -6.23
N ARG A 575 -28.96 16.09 -6.71
CA ARG A 575 -30.25 15.39 -6.76
C ARG A 575 -30.33 14.26 -5.73
N PRO A 576 -31.46 14.15 -5.00
CA PRO A 576 -31.72 12.99 -4.15
C PRO A 576 -31.95 11.74 -5.01
N ASN A 577 -31.81 10.56 -4.40
CA ASN A 577 -31.97 9.28 -5.08
C ASN A 577 -33.36 9.10 -5.71
N SER A 578 -34.41 9.61 -5.06
CA SER A 578 -35.78 9.57 -5.56
C SER A 578 -35.93 10.30 -6.89
N GLU A 579 -35.33 11.48 -7.06
CA GLU A 579 -35.39 12.23 -8.32
C GLU A 579 -34.59 11.54 -9.44
N ILE A 580 -33.45 10.92 -9.10
CA ILE A 580 -32.60 10.21 -10.07
C ILE A 580 -33.28 8.96 -10.61
N LEU A 581 -33.95 8.19 -9.75
CA LEU A 581 -34.64 6.94 -10.12
C LEU A 581 -35.59 7.12 -11.31
N HIS A 582 -36.27 8.27 -11.38
CA HIS A 582 -37.28 8.54 -12.41
C HIS A 582 -36.70 9.09 -13.72
N ASN A 583 -35.38 9.32 -13.79
CA ASN A 583 -34.71 9.86 -14.97
C ASN A 583 -33.81 8.82 -15.64
N ARG A 584 -34.36 8.15 -16.66
CA ARG A 584 -33.64 7.10 -17.41
C ARG A 584 -32.33 7.60 -18.02
N GLY A 585 -32.30 8.82 -18.57
CA GLY A 585 -31.08 9.38 -19.15
C GLY A 585 -29.97 9.57 -18.11
N VAL A 586 -30.32 9.95 -16.88
CA VAL A 586 -29.35 10.06 -15.78
C VAL A 586 -28.86 8.69 -15.32
N MET A 587 -29.76 7.69 -15.23
CA MET A 587 -29.39 6.32 -14.88
C MET A 587 -28.47 5.68 -15.93
N ASP A 588 -28.75 5.90 -17.21
CA ASP A 588 -27.88 5.47 -18.31
C ASP A 588 -26.51 6.15 -18.17
N LYS A 589 -26.49 7.46 -17.91
CA LYS A 589 -25.24 8.21 -17.71
C LYS A 589 -24.42 7.71 -16.51
N LEU A 590 -25.06 7.38 -15.39
CA LEU A 590 -24.39 6.85 -14.20
C LEU A 590 -23.64 5.54 -14.45
N SER A 591 -24.05 4.74 -15.43
CA SER A 591 -23.35 3.50 -15.79
C SER A 591 -21.97 3.75 -16.40
N GLU A 592 -21.76 4.93 -17.00
CA GLU A 592 -20.51 5.35 -17.64
C GLU A 592 -19.55 6.07 -16.68
N LEU A 593 -20.00 6.43 -15.48
CA LEU A 593 -19.26 7.29 -14.56
C LEU A 593 -18.57 6.49 -13.44
N GLY A 594 -17.30 6.83 -13.21
CA GLY A 594 -16.51 6.33 -12.09
C GLY A 594 -15.72 5.07 -12.39
N PRO A 595 -15.08 4.49 -11.36
CA PRO A 595 -14.18 3.36 -11.51
C PRO A 595 -14.90 2.09 -11.92
N ASP A 596 -14.11 1.11 -12.38
CA ASP A 596 -14.57 -0.23 -12.74
C ASP A 596 -15.22 -0.92 -11.51
N LEU A 597 -14.50 -0.99 -10.38
CA LEU A 597 -14.95 -1.66 -9.15
C LEU A 597 -14.71 -0.82 -7.88
N CYS A 598 -15.59 0.15 -7.65
CA CYS A 598 -15.76 1.01 -6.46
C CYS A 598 -14.60 1.94 -6.03
N ILE A 599 -13.34 1.63 -6.32
CA ILE A 599 -12.18 2.35 -5.79
C ILE A 599 -11.90 3.62 -6.60
N ILE A 600 -12.06 4.78 -5.98
CA ILE A 600 -11.85 6.09 -6.60
C ILE A 600 -10.47 6.58 -6.21
N VAL A 601 -9.60 6.78 -7.21
CA VAL A 601 -8.31 7.43 -7.02
C VAL A 601 -8.40 8.86 -7.50
N PHE A 602 -7.88 9.80 -6.70
CA PHE A 602 -7.83 11.20 -7.04
C PHE A 602 -6.58 11.88 -6.47
N ALA A 603 -6.23 13.02 -7.00
CA ALA A 603 -5.18 13.88 -6.45
C ALA A 603 -5.62 15.34 -6.53
N CYS A 604 -5.15 16.12 -5.56
CA CYS A 604 -5.38 17.54 -5.47
C CYS A 604 -4.15 18.33 -5.93
N ASN A 605 -4.39 19.49 -6.55
CA ASN A 605 -3.39 20.52 -6.78
C ASN A 605 -4.04 21.88 -6.50
N PHE A 606 -3.28 22.97 -6.62
CA PHE A 606 -3.75 24.30 -6.24
C PHE A 606 -3.14 25.39 -7.12
N HIS A 607 -3.66 26.61 -6.99
CA HIS A 607 -3.07 27.79 -7.61
C HIS A 607 -2.21 28.56 -6.60
N LEU A 608 -1.07 29.06 -7.04
CA LEU A 608 -0.18 29.97 -6.33
C LEU A 608 -0.11 31.29 -7.11
N ASP A 609 -0.49 32.40 -6.47
CA ASP A 609 -0.52 33.74 -7.09
C ASP A 609 -1.29 33.77 -8.44
N GLY A 610 -2.41 33.04 -8.51
CA GLY A 610 -3.26 32.95 -9.70
C GLY A 610 -2.70 32.07 -10.84
N LYS A 611 -1.61 31.33 -10.60
CA LYS A 611 -1.06 30.35 -11.55
C LYS A 611 -1.12 28.95 -10.97
N VAL A 612 -1.34 27.94 -11.79
CA VAL A 612 -1.31 26.54 -11.34
C VAL A 612 0.07 26.22 -10.74
N ASN A 613 0.09 25.55 -9.59
CA ASN A 613 1.31 24.96 -9.06
C ASN A 613 1.81 23.88 -10.03
N GLU A 614 3.02 24.05 -10.55
CA GLU A 614 3.65 23.09 -11.46
C GLU A 614 4.56 22.09 -10.71
N ASP A 615 4.80 22.27 -9.40
CA ASP A 615 5.75 21.47 -8.60
C ASP A 615 5.09 20.23 -7.99
N VAL A 616 5.54 19.05 -8.41
CA VAL A 616 5.07 17.74 -7.92
C VAL A 616 5.28 17.59 -6.42
N ALA A 617 6.37 18.14 -5.86
CA ALA A 617 6.66 18.03 -4.43
C ALA A 617 5.64 18.80 -3.58
N GLU A 618 5.17 19.96 -4.05
CA GLU A 618 4.14 20.73 -3.34
C GLU A 618 2.75 20.10 -3.47
N ALA A 619 2.43 19.50 -4.62
CA ALA A 619 1.22 18.71 -4.76
C ALA A 619 1.25 17.48 -3.83
N ASN A 620 2.38 16.78 -3.75
CA ASN A 620 2.56 15.65 -2.82
C ASN A 620 2.41 16.10 -1.37
N PHE A 621 2.92 17.29 -1.02
CA PHE A 621 2.76 17.87 0.30
C PHE A 621 1.28 18.11 0.64
N LEU A 622 0.51 18.73 -0.26
CA LEU A 622 -0.93 18.94 -0.09
C LEU A 622 -1.69 17.61 0.09
N ASN A 623 -1.47 16.65 -0.81
CA ASN A 623 -2.16 15.36 -0.75
C ASN A 623 -1.82 14.58 0.52
N ARG A 624 -0.54 14.58 0.96
CA ARG A 624 -0.15 13.96 2.22
C ARG A 624 -0.83 14.61 3.43
N ARG A 625 -0.93 15.95 3.46
CA ARG A 625 -1.63 16.66 4.55
C ARG A 625 -3.11 16.33 4.59
N LEU A 626 -3.75 16.25 3.42
CA LEU A 626 -5.15 15.81 3.33
C LEU A 626 -5.33 14.38 3.83
N PHE A 627 -4.42 13.47 3.48
CA PHE A 627 -4.41 12.11 4.02
C PHE A 627 -4.25 12.13 5.55
N GLU A 628 -3.26 12.82 6.11
CA GLU A 628 -3.05 12.89 7.58
C GLU A 628 -4.27 13.45 8.34
N ARG A 629 -4.97 14.41 7.74
CA ARG A 629 -6.21 14.97 8.29
C ARG A 629 -7.36 13.96 8.28
N PHE A 630 -7.48 13.20 7.20
CA PHE A 630 -8.55 12.23 6.97
C PHE A 630 -8.07 10.78 7.13
N SER A 631 -7.14 10.51 8.04
CA SER A 631 -6.70 9.14 8.33
C SER A 631 -6.39 8.96 9.80
N ILE A 632 -6.26 7.69 10.17
CA ILE A 632 -5.80 7.24 11.48
C ILE A 632 -4.52 6.47 11.18
N THR A 633 -3.37 7.13 11.38
CA THR A 633 -2.05 6.56 11.05
C THR A 633 -1.25 6.22 12.28
N LYS A 634 -1.63 6.78 13.44
CA LYS A 634 -0.90 6.62 14.69
C LYS A 634 -1.84 6.12 15.78
N ARG A 635 -1.30 5.32 16.70
CA ARG A 635 -2.07 4.74 17.81
C ARG A 635 -2.76 5.78 18.70
N GLN A 636 -2.19 6.98 18.79
CA GLN A 636 -2.72 8.10 19.55
C GLN A 636 -3.78 8.91 18.81
N ASP A 637 -3.99 8.67 17.52
CA ASP A 637 -5.03 9.36 16.78
C ASP A 637 -6.39 8.96 17.36
N ASP A 638 -7.22 9.96 17.65
CA ASP A 638 -8.58 9.73 18.12
C ASP A 638 -9.48 9.51 16.89
N PRO A 639 -9.97 8.27 16.63
CA PRO A 639 -10.81 7.99 15.47
C PRO A 639 -12.09 8.84 15.44
N TYR A 640 -12.60 9.26 16.61
CA TYR A 640 -13.82 10.05 16.72
C TYR A 640 -13.67 11.50 16.27
N THR A 641 -12.44 11.97 16.06
CA THR A 641 -12.16 13.32 15.54
C THR A 641 -12.15 13.39 14.01
N ARG A 642 -12.24 12.24 13.31
CA ARG A 642 -12.11 12.15 11.86
C ARG A 642 -13.47 12.27 11.18
N GLU A 643 -13.67 13.35 10.45
CA GLU A 643 -14.93 13.64 9.75
C GLU A 643 -15.09 12.80 8.46
N LEU A 644 -13.97 12.35 7.89
CA LEU A 644 -13.88 11.45 6.75
C LEU A 644 -12.60 10.62 6.95
N ILE A 645 -12.61 9.35 6.55
CA ILE A 645 -11.40 8.51 6.57
C ILE A 645 -11.14 8.02 5.14
N ILE A 646 -9.98 8.37 4.58
CA ILE A 646 -9.55 8.07 3.22
C ILE A 646 -8.23 7.29 3.22
N GLY A 647 -7.94 6.65 2.10
CA GLY A 647 -6.66 5.97 1.84
C GLY A 647 -5.69 6.89 1.11
N SER A 648 -4.44 6.45 1.00
CA SER A 648 -3.41 7.13 0.21
C SER A 648 -2.41 6.11 -0.33
N SER A 649 -1.83 6.43 -1.48
CA SER A 649 -0.82 5.63 -2.14
C SER A 649 0.18 6.53 -2.88
N THR A 650 1.22 5.93 -3.46
CA THR A 650 2.23 6.66 -4.24
C THR A 650 2.42 5.98 -5.57
N PHE A 651 2.12 6.72 -6.65
CA PHE A 651 2.38 6.26 -8.00
C PHE A 651 3.83 6.55 -8.34
N ASN A 652 4.62 5.49 -8.41
CA ASN A 652 6.02 5.60 -8.75
C ASN A 652 6.19 5.85 -10.26
N GLU A 653 7.03 6.80 -10.65
CA GLU A 653 7.18 7.16 -12.06
C GLU A 653 7.83 6.07 -12.91
N LYS A 654 8.81 5.35 -12.36
CA LYS A 654 9.43 4.20 -13.06
C LYS A 654 8.42 3.10 -13.32
N THR A 655 7.43 2.99 -12.44
CA THR A 655 6.37 1.99 -12.47
C THR A 655 5.26 2.43 -13.42
N TYR A 656 4.50 3.48 -13.08
CA TYR A 656 3.30 3.88 -13.82
C TYR A 656 3.60 4.59 -15.15
N GLY A 657 4.82 5.08 -15.35
CA GLY A 657 5.29 5.64 -16.63
C GLY A 657 4.31 6.63 -17.24
N LEU A 658 3.91 6.36 -18.49
CA LEU A 658 3.02 7.22 -19.28
C LEU A 658 1.64 7.46 -18.64
N ALA A 659 1.12 6.48 -17.89
CA ALA A 659 -0.16 6.65 -17.20
C ALA A 659 -0.06 7.74 -16.13
N LEU A 660 1.04 7.76 -15.37
CA LEU A 660 1.29 8.80 -14.38
C LEU A 660 1.65 10.15 -15.03
N GLU A 661 2.42 10.15 -16.11
CA GLU A 661 2.75 11.37 -16.86
C GLU A 661 1.48 12.11 -17.29
N LYS A 662 0.56 11.43 -17.98
CA LYS A 662 -0.73 11.99 -18.38
C LYS A 662 -1.58 12.44 -17.20
N TYR A 663 -1.49 11.74 -16.07
CA TYR A 663 -2.24 12.12 -14.87
C TYR A 663 -1.67 13.39 -14.23
N LYS A 664 -0.35 13.56 -14.18
CA LYS A 664 0.33 14.79 -13.76
C LYS A 664 -0.02 15.97 -14.68
N GLU A 665 -0.05 15.75 -15.99
CA GLU A 665 -0.46 16.77 -16.98
C GLU A 665 -1.88 17.28 -16.71
N ARG A 666 -2.83 16.38 -16.41
CA ARG A 666 -4.22 16.76 -16.06
C ARG A 666 -4.31 17.60 -14.79
N LEU A 667 -3.36 17.44 -13.86
CA LEU A 667 -3.25 18.25 -12.64
C LEU A 667 -2.51 19.58 -12.88
N GLY A 668 -1.94 19.80 -14.06
CA GLY A 668 -1.09 20.95 -14.38
C GLY A 668 0.31 20.88 -13.78
N LEU A 669 0.74 19.69 -13.35
CA LEU A 669 2.08 19.46 -12.80
C LEU A 669 3.10 19.24 -13.91
N LYS A 670 4.34 19.67 -13.68
CA LYS A 670 5.46 19.47 -14.60
C LYS A 670 6.64 18.84 -13.87
N GLY A 671 7.33 17.97 -14.58
CA GLY A 671 8.55 17.34 -14.11
C GLY A 671 8.37 15.88 -13.70
N GLU A 672 9.52 15.26 -13.52
CA GLU A 672 9.66 13.88 -13.07
C GLU A 672 9.48 13.80 -11.54
N GLY A 673 9.08 12.65 -11.05
CA GLY A 673 8.81 12.35 -9.67
C GLY A 673 7.54 11.52 -9.49
N ASP A 674 7.54 10.79 -8.39
CA ASP A 674 6.40 10.04 -7.89
C ASP A 674 5.27 10.99 -7.44
N LEU A 675 4.02 10.55 -7.55
CA LEU A 675 2.84 11.33 -7.14
C LEU A 675 2.10 10.62 -5.99
N THR A 676 1.89 11.35 -4.90
CA THR A 676 0.99 10.94 -3.82
C THR A 676 -0.45 11.11 -4.27
N VAL A 677 -1.22 10.02 -4.25
CA VAL A 677 -2.63 10.00 -4.61
C VAL A 677 -3.48 9.63 -3.40
N LEU A 678 -4.73 10.07 -3.40
CA LEU A 678 -5.73 9.79 -2.38
C LEU A 678 -6.74 8.78 -2.91
N ILE A 679 -7.29 7.98 -2.00
CA ILE A 679 -8.16 6.85 -2.34
C ILE A 679 -9.45 6.90 -1.53
N LEU A 680 -10.58 6.67 -2.21
CA LEU A 680 -11.85 6.31 -1.59
C LEU A 680 -12.23 4.90 -2.04
N ALA A 681 -12.40 4.00 -1.08
CA ALA A 681 -12.89 2.64 -1.30
C ALA A 681 -14.27 2.44 -0.62
N PRO A 682 -15.34 3.08 -1.11
CA PRO A 682 -16.68 2.94 -0.54
C PRO A 682 -17.22 1.52 -0.73
N MET A 683 -17.41 0.83 0.39
CA MET A 683 -18.09 -0.47 0.45
C MET A 683 -19.47 -0.37 1.10
N SER A 684 -19.75 0.74 1.77
CA SER A 684 -21.00 0.93 2.50
C SER A 684 -22.15 1.23 1.52
N PRO A 685 -23.28 0.51 1.63
CA PRO A 685 -24.49 0.85 0.85
C PRO A 685 -25.25 2.06 1.43
N PHE A 686 -24.93 2.49 2.64
CA PHE A 686 -25.72 3.45 3.42
C PHE A 686 -25.55 4.95 3.10
N PRO A 687 -24.39 5.48 2.64
CA PRO A 687 -24.14 6.92 2.68
C PRO A 687 -24.91 7.74 1.63
N THR A 688 -25.54 7.10 0.64
CA THR A 688 -26.38 7.83 -0.34
C THR A 688 -27.74 8.21 0.24
N ALA A 689 -28.20 7.52 1.28
CA ALA A 689 -29.36 7.94 2.05
C ALA A 689 -29.04 9.24 2.81
N HIS A 690 -30.06 10.06 3.05
CA HIS A 690 -29.96 11.29 3.84
C HIS A 690 -28.89 12.31 3.35
N SER A 691 -28.46 12.23 2.09
CA SER A 691 -27.48 13.14 1.48
C SER A 691 -26.10 13.18 2.16
N LEU A 692 -25.70 12.12 2.88
CA LEU A 692 -24.41 12.09 3.58
C LEU A 692 -23.22 12.25 2.62
N VAL A 693 -23.26 11.64 1.43
CA VAL A 693 -22.21 11.80 0.39
C VAL A 693 -21.89 13.28 0.10
N LYS A 694 -22.90 14.14 -0.03
CA LYS A 694 -22.71 15.57 -0.29
C LYS A 694 -22.01 16.25 0.89
N SER A 695 -22.43 15.94 2.12
CA SER A 695 -21.78 16.45 3.32
C SER A 695 -20.30 16.02 3.41
N LEU A 696 -19.96 14.78 3.05
CA LEU A 696 -18.57 14.31 3.01
C LEU A 696 -17.73 15.08 1.98
N ALA A 697 -18.29 15.32 0.79
CA ALA A 697 -17.63 16.09 -0.26
C ALA A 697 -17.39 17.55 0.17
N GLU A 698 -18.38 18.20 0.79
CA GLU A 698 -18.25 19.55 1.33
C GLU A 698 -17.19 19.62 2.44
N THR A 699 -17.19 18.67 3.38
CA THR A 699 -16.15 18.57 4.42
C THR A 699 -14.76 18.43 3.82
N PHE A 700 -14.59 17.57 2.80
CA PHE A 700 -13.30 17.40 2.13
C PHE A 700 -12.87 18.70 1.43
N LYS A 701 -13.79 19.34 0.71
CA LYS A 701 -13.52 20.58 -0.03
C LYS A 701 -13.04 21.72 0.87
N GLU A 702 -13.72 21.95 1.98
CA GLU A 702 -13.34 23.01 2.93
C GLU A 702 -11.99 22.71 3.60
N ALA A 703 -11.74 21.43 3.95
CA ALA A 703 -10.43 21.01 4.41
C ALA A 703 -9.33 21.23 3.37
N ALA A 704 -9.58 20.91 2.10
CA ALA A 704 -8.63 21.16 1.02
C ALA A 704 -8.29 22.64 0.89
N LYS A 705 -9.28 23.54 0.98
CA LYS A 705 -9.03 24.99 0.98
C LYS A 705 -8.21 25.46 2.18
N GLU A 706 -8.44 24.90 3.37
CA GLU A 706 -7.63 25.19 4.55
C GLU A 706 -6.18 24.72 4.38
N GLU A 707 -5.96 23.50 3.90
CA GLU A 707 -4.60 22.98 3.67
C GLU A 707 -3.88 23.71 2.53
N ILE A 708 -4.59 24.21 1.51
CA ILE A 708 -4.01 25.04 0.45
C ILE A 708 -3.43 26.33 1.04
N LYS A 709 -4.13 27.00 1.97
CA LYS A 709 -3.59 28.21 2.64
C LYS A 709 -2.30 27.91 3.39
N GLU A 710 -2.18 26.74 4.01
CA GLU A 710 -0.93 26.31 4.65
C GLU A 710 0.17 26.03 3.62
N CYS A 711 -0.16 25.46 2.47
CA CYS A 711 0.77 25.26 1.36
C CYS A 711 1.26 26.61 0.80
N GLU A 712 0.35 27.55 0.56
CA GLU A 712 0.67 28.91 0.13
C GLU A 712 1.56 29.62 1.15
N ALA A 713 1.22 29.60 2.44
CA ALA A 713 2.01 30.22 3.49
C ALA A 713 3.41 29.59 3.62
N ARG A 714 3.52 28.27 3.39
CA ARG A 714 4.77 27.52 3.38
C ARG A 714 5.69 27.95 2.24
N ILE A 715 5.17 28.16 1.03
CA ILE A 715 5.99 28.39 -0.17
C ILE A 715 6.12 29.87 -0.55
N SER A 716 5.22 30.72 -0.07
CA SER A 716 5.25 32.17 -0.35
C SER A 716 6.47 32.82 0.27
N VAL A 717 7.22 33.57 -0.56
CA VAL A 717 8.37 34.33 -0.09
C VAL A 717 7.89 35.68 0.46
N SER A 718 8.17 35.94 1.73
CA SER A 718 7.78 37.14 2.48
C SER A 718 8.92 37.60 3.40
N LYS A 719 8.73 38.73 4.09
CA LYS A 719 9.76 39.26 5.00
C LYS A 719 9.95 38.30 6.19
N ALA A 720 11.16 37.77 6.35
CA ALA A 720 11.50 36.82 7.41
C ALA A 720 12.82 37.18 8.09
N HIS A 721 13.09 36.55 9.23
CA HIS A 721 14.41 36.56 9.83
C HIS A 721 15.31 35.56 9.10
N HIS A 722 16.50 35.99 8.71
CA HIS A 722 17.45 35.17 7.99
C HIS A 722 18.65 34.88 8.88
N SER A 723 18.92 33.60 9.13
CA SER A 723 19.98 33.16 10.03
C SER A 723 21.16 32.57 9.26
N PHE A 724 22.35 32.86 9.74
CA PHE A 724 23.61 32.45 9.14
C PHE A 724 24.55 31.88 10.20
N VAL A 725 25.26 30.82 9.87
CA VAL A 725 26.43 30.35 10.60
C VAL A 725 27.59 31.31 10.32
N MET A 726 28.18 31.87 11.38
CA MET A 726 29.31 32.79 11.28
C MET A 726 30.64 32.04 11.21
N GLN A 727 31.49 32.40 10.25
CA GLN A 727 32.80 31.81 10.01
C GLN A 727 33.85 32.91 9.80
N GLY A 728 35.11 32.64 10.16
CA GLY A 728 36.26 33.53 9.92
C GLY A 728 36.48 34.61 10.98
N ALA A 729 37.64 34.58 11.65
CA ALA A 729 38.03 35.58 12.65
C ALA A 729 38.86 36.73 12.07
N ASP A 730 39.47 36.53 10.89
CA ASP A 730 40.20 37.54 10.14
C ASP A 730 39.30 38.34 9.18
N LYS A 731 38.30 37.67 8.62
CA LYS A 731 37.24 38.26 7.79
C LYS A 731 35.95 37.47 7.98
N LEU A 732 34.81 38.16 8.04
CA LEU A 732 33.52 37.51 8.26
C LEU A 732 32.99 36.84 6.99
N PHE A 733 32.63 35.57 7.13
CA PHE A 733 31.85 34.77 6.20
C PHE A 733 30.58 34.27 6.91
N LEU A 734 29.52 34.12 6.13
CA LEU A 734 28.19 33.75 6.60
C LEU A 734 27.65 32.65 5.69
N SER A 735 27.46 31.45 6.22
CA SER A 735 26.76 30.35 5.55
C SER A 735 25.29 30.35 5.99
N TYR A 736 24.37 30.41 5.05
CA TYR A 736 22.94 30.55 5.32
C TYR A 736 22.31 29.23 5.81
N ILE A 737 21.52 29.31 6.88
CA ILE A 737 20.77 28.14 7.38
C ILE A 737 19.58 27.91 6.47
N SER A 738 19.66 26.85 5.67
CA SER A 738 18.77 26.59 4.54
C SER A 738 17.67 25.58 4.91
N MET A 739 16.52 25.62 4.24
CA MET A 739 15.46 24.61 4.38
C MET A 739 14.85 24.28 3.02
N PHE A 740 14.74 23.00 2.67
CA PHE A 740 14.17 22.57 1.38
C PHE A 740 12.69 22.90 1.22
N HIS A 741 11.99 23.00 2.34
CA HIS A 741 10.54 22.89 2.37
C HIS A 741 9.83 24.22 2.57
N ILE A 742 10.53 25.26 3.05
CA ILE A 742 9.94 26.56 3.38
C ILE A 742 10.45 27.62 2.40
N GLY A 743 9.57 28.24 1.63
CA GLY A 743 9.90 29.13 0.51
C GLY A 743 10.89 30.23 0.85
N ASN A 744 10.75 30.86 2.03
CA ASN A 744 11.67 31.88 2.54
C ASN A 744 13.12 31.42 2.69
N TYR A 745 13.36 30.12 2.84
CA TYR A 745 14.66 29.52 3.15
C TYR A 745 15.14 28.54 2.07
N ARG A 746 14.46 28.48 0.90
CA ARG A 746 14.82 27.65 -0.27
C ARG A 746 15.99 28.19 -1.09
N GLN A 747 17.00 28.70 -0.40
CA GLN A 747 18.25 29.17 -1.00
C GLN A 747 19.40 28.63 -0.18
N GLN A 748 20.49 28.25 -0.84
CA GLN A 748 21.78 28.03 -0.22
C GLN A 748 22.68 29.22 -0.58
N VAL A 749 23.03 30.00 0.43
CA VAL A 749 23.78 31.25 0.24
C VAL A 749 25.02 31.27 1.12
N VAL A 750 26.15 31.62 0.53
CA VAL A 750 27.38 31.97 1.25
C VAL A 750 27.73 33.40 0.91
N LEU A 751 28.01 34.22 1.92
CA LEU A 751 28.34 35.63 1.74
C LEU A 751 29.47 36.09 2.67
N THR A 752 30.14 37.17 2.28
CA THR A 752 31.10 37.90 3.13
C THR A 752 30.56 39.29 3.43
N ALA A 753 30.88 39.83 4.59
CA ALA A 753 30.38 41.12 5.05
C ALA A 753 31.32 41.76 6.07
N GLU A 754 31.00 42.99 6.49
CA GLU A 754 31.74 43.75 7.49
C GLU A 754 30.87 44.03 8.72
N LEU A 755 31.46 43.81 9.90
CA LEU A 755 30.91 44.21 11.20
C LEU A 755 31.64 45.47 11.70
N PRO A 756 31.02 46.25 12.60
CA PRO A 756 31.72 47.30 13.34
C PRO A 756 33.00 46.75 13.98
N THR A 757 34.08 47.52 13.93
CA THR A 757 35.44 47.05 14.25
C THR A 757 35.58 46.52 15.68
N ASP A 758 34.89 47.13 16.63
CA ASP A 758 34.79 46.70 18.03
C ASP A 758 34.09 45.35 18.16
N ILE A 759 32.98 45.15 17.44
CA ILE A 759 32.22 43.90 17.43
C ILE A 759 32.99 42.78 16.74
N MET A 760 33.61 43.05 15.58
CA MET A 760 34.45 42.06 14.89
C MET A 760 35.63 41.63 15.78
N ARG A 761 36.27 42.57 16.48
CA ARG A 761 37.36 42.27 17.41
C ARG A 761 36.90 41.44 18.60
N ALA A 762 35.71 41.73 19.15
CA ALA A 762 35.13 40.95 20.24
C ALA A 762 34.77 39.52 19.79
N TYR A 763 34.16 39.38 18.61
CA TYR A 763 33.87 38.08 17.99
C TYR A 763 35.15 37.29 17.73
N ALA A 764 36.15 37.88 17.07
CA ALA A 764 37.42 37.24 16.75
C ALA A 764 38.16 36.79 18.01
N LYS A 765 38.23 37.65 19.05
CA LYS A 765 38.82 37.30 20.34
C LYS A 765 38.15 36.08 20.95
N HIS A 766 36.81 36.03 20.95
CA HIS A 766 36.06 34.90 21.49
C HIS A 766 36.30 33.61 20.71
N VAL A 767 36.34 33.70 19.36
CA VAL A 767 36.62 32.55 18.50
C VAL A 767 38.03 31.98 18.72
N GLU A 768 39.02 32.83 19.02
CA GLU A 768 40.37 32.35 19.37
C GLU A 768 40.44 31.76 20.78
N GLU A 769 39.70 32.31 21.76
CA GLU A 769 39.65 31.78 23.13
C GLU A 769 38.88 30.46 23.23
N GLU A 770 37.79 30.30 22.46
CA GLU A 770 36.95 29.10 22.45
C GLU A 770 36.67 28.62 21.01
N PRO A 771 37.63 27.96 20.33
CA PRO A 771 37.54 27.61 18.91
C PRO A 771 36.42 26.64 18.52
N ALA A 772 35.79 25.96 19.48
CA ALA A 772 34.65 25.08 19.24
C ALA A 772 33.30 25.83 19.30
N THR A 773 33.30 27.11 19.69
CA THR A 773 32.08 27.89 19.82
C THR A 773 31.47 28.19 18.46
N LEU A 774 30.20 27.81 18.30
CA LEU A 774 29.39 28.17 17.14
C LEU A 774 28.70 29.52 17.38
N PHE A 775 28.79 30.42 16.40
CA PHE A 775 28.09 31.69 16.41
C PHE A 775 27.11 31.75 15.24
N THR A 776 25.95 32.35 15.48
CA THR A 776 24.98 32.65 14.44
C THR A 776 24.64 34.13 14.38
N LEU A 777 24.33 34.59 13.18
CA LEU A 777 23.85 35.93 12.92
C LEU A 777 22.44 35.85 12.34
N THR A 778 21.49 36.55 12.96
CA THR A 778 20.09 36.59 12.51
C THR A 778 19.71 38.02 12.16
N THR A 779 19.25 38.24 10.93
CA THR A 779 18.88 39.58 10.43
C THR A 779 17.58 40.08 11.04
N GLU A 780 17.29 41.37 10.90
CA GLU A 780 15.91 41.87 11.02
C GLU A 780 15.01 41.31 9.91
N LYS A 781 13.69 41.45 10.06
CA LYS A 781 12.73 40.96 9.06
C LYS A 781 12.89 41.70 7.74
N ALA A 782 13.36 41.00 6.71
CA ALA A 782 13.46 41.51 5.36
C ALA A 782 13.33 40.37 4.34
N MET A 783 13.29 40.71 3.06
CA MET A 783 13.38 39.72 1.99
C MET A 783 14.85 39.39 1.77
N LEU A 784 15.24 38.11 1.71
CA LEU A 784 16.62 37.72 1.43
C LEU A 784 17.18 38.39 0.17
N PRO A 785 16.49 38.41 -1.00
CA PRO A 785 16.98 39.14 -2.18
C PRO A 785 17.23 40.64 -1.95
N LYS A 786 16.45 41.26 -1.06
CA LYS A 786 16.64 42.67 -0.70
C LYS A 786 17.89 42.87 0.16
N ILE A 787 18.18 41.96 1.09
CA ILE A 787 19.42 41.98 1.89
C ILE A 787 20.64 41.81 0.97
N LEU A 788 20.56 40.84 0.04
CA LEU A 788 21.67 40.56 -0.87
C LEU A 788 21.93 41.72 -1.84
N SER A 789 20.88 42.41 -2.30
CA SER A 789 21.01 43.55 -3.23
C SER A 789 21.33 44.89 -2.54
N SER A 790 20.86 45.13 -1.31
CA SER A 790 21.16 46.37 -0.58
C SER A 790 22.61 46.45 -0.11
N GLY A 791 23.28 45.30 0.04
CA GLY A 791 24.65 45.23 0.55
C GLY A 791 24.77 45.52 2.05
N HIS A 792 23.66 45.70 2.77
CA HIS A 792 23.64 46.00 4.21
C HIS A 792 22.31 45.59 4.88
N CYS A 793 22.36 45.23 6.16
CA CYS A 793 21.17 44.98 7.00
C CYS A 793 21.50 45.11 8.50
N LYS A 794 20.47 45.21 9.35
CA LYS A 794 20.66 45.03 10.80
C LYS A 794 20.53 43.56 11.20
N ALA A 795 21.30 43.13 12.19
CA ALA A 795 21.27 41.76 12.69
C ALA A 795 21.61 41.66 14.19
N SER A 796 21.35 40.50 14.76
CA SER A 796 21.75 40.12 16.11
C SER A 796 22.65 38.88 16.04
N ILE A 797 23.71 38.88 16.85
CA ILE A 797 24.67 37.79 16.95
C ILE A 797 24.37 36.98 18.21
N HIS A 798 24.33 35.66 18.07
CA HIS A 798 24.07 34.72 19.15
C HIS A 798 25.22 33.72 19.30
N LYS A 799 25.48 33.33 20.54
CA LYS A 799 26.40 32.24 20.88
C LYS A 799 25.62 30.93 21.02
N GLY A 800 25.93 29.95 20.18
CA GLY A 800 25.31 28.62 20.13
C GLY A 800 24.08 28.53 19.21
N LEU A 801 23.69 27.28 18.92
CA LEU A 801 22.56 26.92 18.05
C LEU A 801 21.65 25.85 18.68
N ASN A 802 22.15 25.12 19.69
CA ASN A 802 21.61 23.83 20.12
C ASN A 802 21.60 23.62 21.65
N THR A 803 21.51 24.68 22.45
CA THR A 803 21.35 24.56 23.92
C THR A 803 20.09 25.29 24.37
N LYS A 804 19.49 24.85 25.48
CA LYS A 804 18.33 25.47 26.16
C LYS A 804 18.51 26.98 26.50
N GLN A 805 19.63 27.59 26.12
CA GLN A 805 19.94 29.01 26.26
C GLN A 805 20.69 29.51 25.01
N LEU A 806 19.98 29.95 23.96
CA LEU A 806 20.60 30.92 23.05
C LEU A 806 20.99 32.15 23.86
N LYS A 807 22.27 32.47 23.87
CA LYS A 807 22.75 33.69 24.53
C LYS A 807 22.98 34.75 23.46
N LEU A 808 22.14 35.79 23.52
CA LEU A 808 22.37 37.01 22.75
C LEU A 808 23.76 37.54 23.10
N PHE A 809 24.60 37.69 22.08
CA PHE A 809 25.96 38.19 22.23
C PHE A 809 26.01 39.69 21.88
N PHE A 810 25.43 40.07 20.74
CA PHE A 810 25.22 41.46 20.34
C PHE A 810 23.85 41.61 19.68
N SER A 811 23.16 42.73 19.92
CA SER A 811 21.91 43.08 19.24
C SER A 811 22.07 44.33 18.38
N ASN A 812 21.23 44.46 17.35
CA ASN A 812 21.17 45.64 16.47
C ASN A 812 22.51 46.01 15.81
N VAL A 813 23.30 45.01 15.45
CA VAL A 813 24.57 45.17 14.75
C VAL A 813 24.33 45.53 13.29
N GLN A 814 25.01 46.57 12.81
CA GLN A 814 24.94 46.97 11.42
C GLN A 814 25.90 46.10 10.59
N LEU A 815 25.36 45.29 9.69
CA LEU A 815 26.12 44.53 8.70
C LEU A 815 26.24 45.37 7.41
N THR A 816 27.45 45.55 6.89
CA THR A 816 27.72 46.33 5.67
C THR A 816 28.60 45.55 4.68
N ASN A 817 28.74 46.07 3.45
CA ASN A 817 29.58 45.48 2.41
C ASN A 817 29.28 43.99 2.13
N ILE A 818 27.99 43.61 2.19
CA ILE A 818 27.56 42.23 1.92
C ILE A 818 27.85 41.88 0.46
N LYS A 819 28.66 40.84 0.24
CA LYS A 819 28.99 40.29 -1.08
C LYS A 819 28.67 38.81 -1.12
N VAL A 820 27.94 38.41 -2.16
CA VAL A 820 27.55 37.02 -2.39
C VAL A 820 28.72 36.23 -2.97
N ILE A 821 29.00 35.07 -2.40
CA ILE A 821 30.01 34.11 -2.87
C ILE A 821 29.33 32.95 -3.60
N VAL A 822 28.29 32.40 -2.98
CA VAL A 822 27.42 31.35 -3.53
C VAL A 822 25.98 31.78 -3.32
N ASN A 823 25.14 31.59 -4.32
CA ASN A 823 23.70 31.74 -4.23
C ASN A 823 23.04 30.73 -5.17
N ARG A 824 22.60 29.61 -4.60
CA ARG A 824 21.89 28.53 -5.31
C ARG A 824 20.47 28.45 -4.78
N SER A 825 19.51 28.30 -5.68
CA SER A 825 18.18 27.87 -5.25
C SER A 825 18.20 26.37 -4.97
N ILE A 826 17.62 25.99 -3.84
CA ILE A 826 17.39 24.58 -3.45
C ILE A 826 15.90 24.22 -3.55
N ALA A 827 15.16 24.95 -4.38
CA ALA A 827 13.78 24.58 -4.71
C ALA A 827 13.77 23.25 -5.49
N PRO A 828 12.73 22.41 -5.37
CA PRO A 828 12.70 21.06 -5.93
C PRO A 828 13.15 20.97 -7.40
N LYS A 829 12.68 21.89 -8.26
CA LYS A 829 13.05 21.95 -9.68
C LYS A 829 14.55 22.17 -9.98
N HIS A 830 15.33 22.63 -9.01
CA HIS A 830 16.77 22.90 -9.15
C HIS A 830 17.63 21.84 -8.47
N LEU A 831 17.03 20.85 -7.81
CA LEU A 831 17.74 19.74 -7.20
C LEU A 831 18.07 18.66 -8.24
N ASP A 832 19.18 17.97 -8.03
CA ASP A 832 19.55 16.77 -8.76
C ASP A 832 18.57 15.63 -8.46
N LYS A 833 18.48 14.65 -9.36
CA LYS A 833 17.58 13.49 -9.19
C LYS A 833 18.18 12.38 -8.32
N VAL A 834 19.49 12.37 -8.21
CA VAL A 834 20.26 11.40 -7.43
C VAL A 834 21.29 12.16 -6.62
N TYR A 835 21.62 11.64 -5.45
CA TYR A 835 22.74 12.15 -4.66
C TYR A 835 24.05 12.03 -5.44
N PRO A 836 25.02 12.93 -5.21
CA PRO A 836 26.36 12.75 -5.75
C PRO A 836 27.02 11.50 -5.16
N GLU A 837 27.92 10.88 -5.93
CA GLU A 837 28.64 9.67 -5.50
C GLU A 837 29.59 9.96 -4.33
N GLU A 838 30.17 11.16 -4.32
CA GLU A 838 31.09 11.67 -3.29
C GLU A 838 30.61 13.04 -2.81
N MET A 839 30.77 13.32 -1.51
CA MET A 839 30.20 14.49 -0.86
C MET A 839 30.95 15.78 -1.24
N PRO A 840 30.29 16.76 -1.88
CA PRO A 840 30.93 17.98 -2.36
C PRO A 840 30.70 19.17 -1.42
N PHE A 841 31.70 20.04 -1.27
CA PHE A 841 31.66 21.23 -0.43
C PHE A 841 32.08 22.47 -1.21
N TYR A 842 31.37 23.58 -1.03
CA TYR A 842 31.89 24.90 -1.41
C TYR A 842 33.08 25.24 -0.54
N LEU A 843 34.20 25.65 -1.15
CA LEU A 843 35.42 26.06 -0.46
C LEU A 843 35.67 27.56 -0.66
N TYR A 844 35.76 28.30 0.44
CA TYR A 844 35.93 29.75 0.45
C TYR A 844 36.71 30.22 1.71
N GLY A 845 37.05 31.49 1.79
CA GLY A 845 37.75 32.06 2.95
C GLY A 845 38.80 33.11 2.58
N THR A 846 39.93 33.10 3.29
CA THR A 846 41.10 33.94 3.02
C THR A 846 42.34 33.06 2.81
N LYS A 847 43.51 33.66 2.65
CA LYS A 847 44.78 32.93 2.67
C LYS A 847 45.12 32.33 4.04
N HIS A 848 44.52 32.84 5.12
CA HIS A 848 44.83 32.45 6.50
C HIS A 848 43.77 31.52 7.11
N GLN A 849 42.51 31.67 6.72
CA GLN A 849 41.41 30.86 7.23
C GLN A 849 40.53 30.38 6.07
N GLN A 850 40.41 29.08 5.90
CA GLN A 850 39.52 28.46 4.92
C GLN A 850 38.29 27.89 5.60
N HIS A 851 37.17 27.86 4.87
CA HIS A 851 35.87 27.42 5.35
C HIS A 851 35.19 26.58 4.27
N ILE A 852 34.30 25.70 4.71
CA ILE A 852 33.49 24.87 3.82
C ILE A 852 32.00 24.91 4.19
N ASP A 853 31.17 24.68 3.19
CA ASP A 853 29.73 24.45 3.30
C ASP A 853 29.30 23.35 2.31
N HIS A 854 28.61 22.33 2.80
CA HIS A 854 28.17 21.18 2.01
C HIS A 854 27.18 21.60 0.92
N MET A 855 27.39 21.20 -0.34
CA MET A 855 26.47 21.57 -1.43
C MET A 855 25.15 20.78 -1.32
N LEU A 856 24.03 21.48 -1.16
CA LEU A 856 22.71 20.87 -1.01
C LEU A 856 22.10 20.54 -2.38
N LEU A 857 22.54 19.43 -2.98
CA LEU A 857 22.18 19.07 -4.36
C LEU A 857 20.92 18.22 -4.51
N HIS A 858 20.53 17.45 -3.48
CA HIS A 858 19.33 16.61 -3.46
C HIS A 858 18.61 16.76 -2.11
N ALA A 859 17.33 16.39 -2.02
CA ALA A 859 16.53 16.45 -0.78
C ALA A 859 15.78 15.12 -0.51
N PRO A 860 15.64 14.67 0.75
CA PRO A 860 16.18 15.28 1.99
C PRO A 860 17.71 15.26 2.02
N ASN A 861 18.33 16.05 2.90
CA ASN A 861 19.79 16.11 3.02
C ASN A 861 20.25 16.56 4.42
N ILE A 862 21.52 16.87 4.57
CA ILE A 862 22.14 17.39 5.76
C ILE A 862 22.93 18.65 5.43
N GLN A 863 22.80 19.70 6.25
CA GLN A 863 23.65 20.87 6.15
C GLN A 863 24.88 20.68 7.05
N LEU A 864 26.06 20.72 6.43
CA LEU A 864 27.35 20.59 7.11
C LEU A 864 28.21 21.79 6.76
N SER A 865 28.67 22.52 7.77
CA SER A 865 29.59 23.64 7.58
C SER A 865 30.75 23.55 8.56
N ALA A 866 31.96 23.87 8.14
CA ALA A 866 33.12 23.91 9.02
C ALA A 866 33.94 25.18 8.80
N SER A 867 34.35 25.82 9.90
CA SER A 867 35.21 27.00 9.87
C SER A 867 36.68 26.59 10.07
N ARG A 868 37.65 27.36 9.56
CA ARG A 868 39.10 27.15 9.79
C ARG A 868 39.58 25.73 9.44
N VAL A 869 39.07 25.15 8.36
CA VAL A 869 39.54 23.85 7.87
C VAL A 869 40.99 23.98 7.42
N LEU A 870 41.78 22.93 7.66
CA LEU A 870 43.19 22.88 7.29
C LEU A 870 43.36 21.96 6.09
N PHE A 871 44.21 22.36 5.15
CA PHE A 871 44.49 21.56 3.97
C PHE A 871 45.97 21.21 3.89
N THR A 872 46.26 19.92 3.66
CA THR A 872 47.58 19.44 3.25
C THR A 872 47.45 18.96 1.81
N LEU A 873 47.88 19.79 0.86
CA LEU A 873 47.70 19.58 -0.59
C LEU A 873 49.00 19.23 -1.28
N ASP A 874 48.91 18.47 -2.37
CA ASP A 874 50.01 18.10 -3.26
C ASP A 874 50.64 19.31 -3.98
N LYS A 875 49.82 20.31 -4.32
CA LYS A 875 50.25 21.57 -4.92
C LYS A 875 49.50 22.76 -4.30
N PRO A 876 50.16 23.92 -4.20
CA PRO A 876 49.49 25.13 -3.70
C PRO A 876 48.43 25.57 -4.70
N ILE A 877 47.23 25.88 -4.22
CA ILE A 877 46.19 26.48 -5.08
C ILE A 877 46.62 27.92 -5.40
N PRO A 878 46.69 28.35 -6.68
CA PRO A 878 47.15 29.69 -7.04
C PRO A 878 46.40 30.84 -6.35
N ALA A 879 45.10 30.64 -6.04
CA ALA A 879 44.29 31.56 -5.26
C ALA A 879 44.74 31.70 -3.78
N PHE A 880 45.55 30.76 -3.26
CA PHE A 880 46.22 30.88 -1.97
C PHE A 880 47.52 31.71 -2.01
N VAL A 881 48.08 32.00 -3.19
CA VAL A 881 49.48 32.46 -3.34
C VAL A 881 49.62 33.87 -3.91
N ASN A 882 48.84 34.27 -4.94
CA ASN A 882 49.00 35.58 -5.59
C ASN A 882 47.90 36.55 -5.16
N GLY A 883 48.28 37.60 -4.42
CA GLY A 883 47.36 38.57 -3.83
C GLY A 883 47.11 39.80 -4.69
N ASP A 884 45.83 40.17 -4.76
CA ASP A 884 45.33 41.54 -4.62
C ASP A 884 44.01 41.46 -3.82
N GLY A 885 44.09 41.54 -2.48
CA GLY A 885 42.90 41.80 -1.64
C GLY A 885 41.84 40.69 -1.48
N ASN A 886 42.19 39.66 -0.69
CA ASN A 886 41.38 39.18 0.45
C ASN A 886 40.14 38.25 0.25
N MET A 887 40.01 37.41 -0.78
CA MET A 887 38.95 36.37 -0.78
C MET A 887 39.26 35.13 -1.62
N LEU A 888 39.25 33.95 -1.00
CA LEU A 888 39.16 32.63 -1.63
C LEU A 888 37.68 32.35 -1.92
N SER A 889 37.32 32.11 -3.17
CA SER A 889 35.95 31.77 -3.61
C SER A 889 35.98 31.02 -4.94
N GLY A 890 34.87 30.35 -5.29
CA GLY A 890 34.72 29.67 -6.58
C GLY A 890 35.50 28.36 -6.68
N LEU A 891 35.64 27.66 -5.55
CA LEU A 891 36.23 26.33 -5.49
C LEU A 891 35.23 25.32 -4.91
N ILE A 892 35.33 24.08 -5.34
CA ILE A 892 34.59 22.93 -4.81
C ILE A 892 35.61 21.92 -4.30
N ALA A 893 35.47 21.47 -3.06
CA ALA A 893 36.23 20.37 -2.48
C ALA A 893 35.33 19.12 -2.43
N ILE A 894 35.71 18.07 -3.13
CA ILE A 894 35.01 16.78 -3.09
C ILE A 894 35.73 15.86 -2.10
N ALA A 895 35.00 15.29 -1.14
CA ALA A 895 35.53 14.34 -0.18
C ALA A 895 35.50 12.91 -0.76
N ASN A 896 36.64 12.45 -1.28
CA ASN A 896 36.78 11.26 -2.14
C ASN A 896 36.39 9.92 -1.46
N THR A 897 36.21 9.91 -0.13
CA THR A 897 35.84 8.69 0.61
C THR A 897 34.52 8.85 1.38
N THR A 898 33.79 9.93 1.13
CA THR A 898 32.52 10.21 1.79
C THR A 898 31.40 10.06 0.76
N HIS A 899 30.84 8.85 0.69
CA HIS A 899 29.80 8.53 -0.29
C HIS A 899 28.42 9.02 0.15
N GLU A 900 28.05 10.23 -0.26
CA GLU A 900 26.83 10.91 0.22
C GLU A 900 25.58 10.05 0.03
N GLY A 901 25.32 9.55 -1.18
CA GLY A 901 24.13 8.75 -1.47
C GLY A 901 23.99 7.48 -0.61
N ALA A 902 25.11 6.90 -0.17
CA ALA A 902 25.11 5.71 0.68
C ALA A 902 24.81 6.01 2.16
N MET A 903 24.88 7.27 2.59
CA MET A 903 24.67 7.71 3.98
C MET A 903 23.30 8.35 4.21
N GLN A 904 22.50 8.52 3.16
CA GLN A 904 21.19 9.17 3.25
C GLN A 904 20.09 8.16 3.58
N PRO A 905 19.01 8.57 4.28
CA PRO A 905 18.80 9.89 4.89
C PRO A 905 19.37 9.99 6.32
N PHE A 906 19.96 11.13 6.66
CA PHE A 906 20.39 11.43 8.05
C PHE A 906 19.21 11.76 8.95
N ASN A 907 19.24 11.29 10.21
CA ASN A 907 18.20 11.53 11.22
C ASN A 907 18.74 11.31 12.66
N VAL A 908 17.87 11.40 13.67
CA VAL A 908 18.27 11.24 15.09
C VAL A 908 18.83 9.86 15.44
N ASP A 909 18.48 8.81 14.69
CA ASP A 909 19.03 7.46 14.85
C ASP A 909 20.27 7.23 13.93
N HIS A 910 20.56 8.15 13.00
CA HIS A 910 21.69 8.10 12.07
C HIS A 910 22.36 9.47 11.88
N GLU A 911 23.30 9.79 12.78
CA GLU A 911 24.06 11.05 12.78
C GLU A 911 25.34 10.98 11.93
N PRO A 912 25.81 12.10 11.33
CA PRO A 912 26.99 12.14 10.47
C PRO A 912 28.32 12.10 11.25
N SER A 913 28.62 10.98 11.91
CA SER A 913 29.81 10.84 12.76
C SER A 913 31.16 11.05 12.01
N PHE A 914 31.17 10.97 10.68
CA PHE A 914 32.34 11.26 9.85
C PHE A 914 32.70 12.76 9.86
N PHE A 915 31.73 13.64 10.11
CA PHE A 915 31.90 15.09 10.12
C PHE A 915 32.08 15.60 11.57
N ALA A 916 33.23 15.27 12.16
CA ALA A 916 33.56 15.58 13.55
C ALA A 916 34.90 16.35 13.67
N PRO A 917 35.13 17.10 14.77
CA PRO A 917 36.39 17.82 14.98
C PRO A 917 37.62 16.95 14.79
N ARG A 918 38.64 17.49 14.10
CA ARG A 918 39.93 16.83 13.78
C ARG A 918 39.83 15.62 12.85
N ARG A 919 38.66 15.36 12.24
CA ARG A 919 38.59 14.34 11.20
C ARG A 919 39.32 14.80 9.95
N GLU A 920 40.05 13.87 9.36
CA GLU A 920 40.78 14.03 8.11
C GLU A 920 40.00 13.35 6.99
N LEU A 921 39.72 14.10 5.94
CA LEU A 921 39.01 13.63 4.76
C LEU A 921 39.93 13.78 3.56
N PRO A 922 40.21 12.69 2.81
CA PRO A 922 40.83 12.80 1.49
C PRO A 922 39.95 13.67 0.58
N VAL A 923 40.56 14.66 -0.07
CA VAL A 923 39.82 15.63 -0.89
C VAL A 923 40.48 15.87 -2.23
N THR A 924 39.65 16.15 -3.23
CA THR A 924 40.05 16.71 -4.52
C THR A 924 39.40 18.06 -4.72
N ILE A 925 40.18 19.07 -5.11
CA ILE A 925 39.72 20.45 -5.23
C ILE A 925 39.62 20.84 -6.70
N TYR A 926 38.47 21.40 -7.06
CA TYR A 926 38.13 21.86 -8.40
C TYR A 926 37.78 23.33 -8.39
N LYS A 927 37.85 23.98 -9.57
CA LYS A 927 37.17 25.27 -9.77
C LYS A 927 35.68 25.02 -9.89
N ASP A 928 34.86 25.84 -9.23
CA ASP A 928 33.41 25.85 -9.48
C ASP A 928 33.20 26.32 -10.93
N PRO A 929 32.63 25.47 -11.82
CA PRO A 929 32.40 25.86 -13.21
C PRO A 929 31.24 26.85 -13.35
N ASN A 930 30.49 27.10 -12.27
CA ASN A 930 29.26 27.87 -12.30
C ASN A 930 29.45 29.31 -11.78
N PRO A 931 28.75 30.30 -12.36
CA PRO A 931 28.73 31.64 -11.81
C PRO A 931 28.06 31.68 -10.42
N THR A 932 28.32 32.72 -9.63
CA THR A 932 27.80 32.89 -8.25
C THR A 932 26.28 32.72 -8.09
N ASN A 933 25.49 33.08 -9.10
CA ASN A 933 24.01 32.99 -9.06
C ASN A 933 23.44 31.84 -9.92
N ALA A 934 24.26 30.86 -10.31
CA ALA A 934 23.75 29.67 -10.99
C ALA A 934 22.75 28.91 -10.12
N HIS A 935 21.79 28.25 -10.75
CA HIS A 935 20.88 27.33 -10.09
C HIS A 935 21.03 25.95 -10.75
N GLY A 936 20.83 24.90 -9.97
CA GLY A 936 20.85 23.54 -10.50
C GLY A 936 19.65 23.24 -11.41
N PRO A 937 19.49 21.99 -11.84
CA PRO A 937 20.29 20.82 -11.46
C PRO A 937 21.67 20.77 -12.14
N ARG A 938 22.48 19.81 -11.73
CA ARG A 938 23.78 19.42 -12.29
C ARG A 938 24.90 20.43 -12.07
N LEU A 939 24.98 20.99 -10.87
CA LEU A 939 26.02 21.97 -10.50
C LEU A 939 27.44 21.36 -10.50
N LEU A 940 27.57 20.03 -10.40
CA LEU A 940 28.86 19.34 -10.54
C LEU A 940 29.25 19.01 -12.00
N LYS A 941 28.39 19.32 -12.98
CA LYS A 941 28.69 19.02 -14.38
C LYS A 941 29.74 19.99 -14.92
N GLY A 942 30.73 19.44 -15.63
CA GLY A 942 31.77 20.26 -16.28
C GLY A 942 32.89 20.68 -15.33
N LEU A 943 33.09 19.96 -14.22
CA LEU A 943 34.34 20.05 -13.46
C LEU A 943 35.50 19.72 -14.41
N GLY A 944 36.45 20.66 -14.52
CA GLY A 944 37.67 20.47 -15.30
C GLY A 944 38.72 19.67 -14.53
N GLU A 945 39.98 19.81 -14.94
CA GLU A 945 41.10 19.16 -14.23
C GLU A 945 41.21 19.58 -12.75
N PRO A 946 41.53 18.65 -11.85
CA PRO A 946 41.78 18.96 -10.44
C PRO A 946 42.82 20.05 -10.23
N VAL A 947 42.44 21.05 -9.44
CA VAL A 947 43.33 22.14 -9.03
C VAL A 947 44.38 21.64 -8.05
N ALA A 948 44.00 20.78 -7.10
CA ALA A 948 44.84 20.15 -6.10
C ALA A 948 44.14 18.92 -5.49
N THR A 949 44.92 18.01 -4.92
CA THR A 949 44.43 16.84 -4.18
C THR A 949 45.18 16.74 -2.85
N GLY A 950 44.53 16.24 -1.81
CA GLY A 950 45.20 16.09 -0.53
C GLY A 950 44.26 15.71 0.60
N ILE A 951 44.53 16.23 1.80
CA ILE A 951 43.76 15.96 3.01
C ILE A 951 43.17 17.28 3.53
N MET A 952 41.88 17.24 3.85
CA MET A 952 41.15 18.28 4.57
C MET A 952 40.93 17.85 6.01
N THR A 953 41.47 18.60 6.97
CA THR A 953 41.27 18.38 8.40
C THR A 953 40.22 19.35 8.94
N LEU A 954 39.13 18.81 9.51
CA LEU A 954 38.04 19.58 10.10
C LEU A 954 38.49 20.23 11.43
N SER A 955 38.17 21.50 11.62
CA SER A 955 38.47 22.20 12.88
C SER A 955 37.39 21.91 13.95
N PRO A 956 37.58 22.37 15.21
CA PRO A 956 36.56 22.24 16.24
C PRO A 956 35.23 22.97 15.99
N CYS A 957 35.21 24.03 15.17
CA CYS A 957 33.98 24.78 14.87
C CYS A 957 33.26 24.16 13.66
N ILE A 958 32.30 23.28 13.95
CA ILE A 958 31.44 22.64 12.95
C ILE A 958 29.96 22.96 13.21
N PHE A 959 29.19 23.04 12.13
CA PHE A 959 27.74 23.08 12.14
C PHE A 959 27.22 21.83 11.43
N VAL A 960 26.26 21.17 12.07
CA VAL A 960 25.60 19.96 11.58
C VAL A 960 24.11 20.12 11.80
N ASP A 961 23.33 20.05 10.73
CA ASP A 961 21.88 20.07 10.80
C ASP A 961 21.24 19.13 9.77
N TYR A 962 20.62 18.07 10.27
CA TYR A 962 19.78 17.13 9.51
C TYR A 962 18.30 17.26 9.88
N THR A 963 17.95 18.24 10.72
CA THR A 963 16.58 18.43 11.23
C THR A 963 15.90 19.63 10.60
N LEU A 964 16.46 20.86 10.72
CA LEU A 964 15.82 22.06 10.18
C LEU A 964 15.87 22.07 8.65
N VAL A 965 16.99 21.65 8.07
CA VAL A 965 17.16 21.55 6.61
C VAL A 965 16.06 20.70 5.94
N ASN A 966 15.61 19.63 6.61
CA ASN A 966 14.56 18.70 6.17
C ASN A 966 13.19 18.97 6.79
N GLN A 967 13.01 20.06 7.52
CA GLN A 967 11.79 20.28 8.28
C GLN A 967 10.61 20.64 7.37
N GLU A 968 9.55 19.82 7.41
CA GLU A 968 8.37 19.97 6.57
C GLU A 968 7.15 20.67 7.23
N HIS A 969 7.18 20.98 8.54
CA HIS A 969 6.02 21.37 9.40
C HIS A 969 5.09 20.24 9.88
N GLY A 970 4.34 20.50 10.97
CA GLY A 970 3.59 19.51 11.77
C GLY A 970 2.22 19.07 11.24
N ILE A 971 1.63 18.08 11.92
CA ILE A 971 0.41 17.33 11.55
C ILE A 971 -0.77 18.26 11.27
N ALA A 972 -1.49 18.02 10.17
CA ALA A 972 -2.76 18.67 9.86
C ALA A 972 -3.86 18.20 10.84
N LEU A 973 -4.41 19.13 11.64
CA LEU A 973 -5.56 18.86 12.51
C LEU A 973 -6.62 19.95 12.30
N SER A 974 -7.89 19.54 12.23
CA SER A 974 -9.05 20.41 11.99
C SER A 974 -9.13 21.58 13.00
N GLU A 975 -9.29 22.81 12.50
CA GLU A 975 -9.42 24.03 13.32
C GLU A 975 -10.61 24.01 14.28
N LYS A 976 -11.65 23.21 13.98
CA LYS A 976 -12.89 23.13 14.77
C LYS A 976 -12.74 22.40 16.11
N HIS A 977 -11.61 21.76 16.37
CA HIS A 977 -11.35 21.11 17.67
C HIS A 977 -10.36 21.92 18.52
N HIS A 978 -10.88 22.63 19.52
CA HIS A 978 -10.12 23.53 20.41
C HIS A 978 -8.91 22.89 21.13
N LYS A 979 -8.82 21.55 21.20
CA LYS A 979 -7.69 20.82 21.79
C LYS A 979 -6.60 20.42 20.79
N ALA A 980 -6.81 20.61 19.49
CA ALA A 980 -6.00 20.05 18.40
C ALA A 980 -5.18 21.09 17.63
N LYS A 981 -5.02 22.31 18.16
CA LYS A 981 -4.30 23.39 17.47
C LYS A 981 -2.84 23.03 17.22
N ALA A 982 -2.47 22.81 15.96
CA ALA A 982 -1.09 22.98 15.54
C ALA A 982 -0.80 24.50 15.42
N PRO A 983 0.29 25.02 16.01
CA PRO A 983 0.70 26.40 15.73
C PRO A 983 1.16 26.49 14.26
N GLY A 984 0.56 27.42 13.50
CA GLY A 984 0.94 27.73 12.10
C GLY A 984 2.42 28.15 11.96
N VAL A 985 2.90 28.32 10.72
CA VAL A 985 4.31 28.58 10.33
C VAL A 985 5.00 29.58 11.28
N PRO A 986 5.83 29.13 12.25
CA PRO A 986 6.50 30.03 13.18
C PRO A 986 7.77 30.59 12.54
N ASP A 987 8.02 31.87 12.77
CA ASP A 987 9.26 32.55 12.41
C ASP A 987 10.48 31.90 13.09
N MET A 988 11.59 31.72 12.35
CA MET A 988 12.80 31.03 12.82
C MET A 988 13.32 31.60 14.15
N SER A 989 13.13 32.90 14.39
CA SER A 989 13.58 33.60 15.59
C SER A 989 12.98 33.06 16.89
N HIS A 990 11.80 32.43 16.86
CA HIS A 990 11.14 31.88 18.06
C HIS A 990 11.60 30.46 18.45
N ARG A 991 12.30 29.72 17.57
CA ARG A 991 12.57 28.28 17.76
C ARG A 991 14.03 27.88 17.86
N ILE A 992 15.01 28.74 17.60
CA ILE A 992 16.44 28.37 17.74
C ILE A 992 16.74 27.88 19.19
N GLY A 993 15.95 28.28 20.19
CA GLY A 993 16.09 27.86 21.60
C GLY A 993 15.09 26.83 22.13
N SER A 994 14.16 26.34 21.29
CA SER A 994 13.18 25.31 21.68
C SER A 994 12.90 24.38 20.51
N MET A 995 13.86 23.50 20.23
CA MET A 995 13.61 22.34 19.37
C MET A 995 12.49 21.51 20.00
N PRO A 996 11.36 21.29 19.31
CA PRO A 996 10.52 20.16 19.64
C PRO A 996 11.30 18.92 19.19
N VAL A 997 11.66 18.08 20.15
CA VAL A 997 12.01 16.69 19.88
C VAL A 997 10.76 16.09 19.22
N HIS A 998 10.72 15.98 17.90
CA HIS A 998 9.62 15.29 17.25
C HIS A 998 9.69 13.81 17.60
N GLY A 999 8.50 13.27 17.86
CA GLY A 999 8.33 11.97 18.48
C GLY A 999 8.28 12.09 19.99
N GLU A 1000 7.22 12.69 20.54
CA GLU A 1000 6.69 12.15 21.79
C GLU A 1000 6.34 10.69 21.48
N ARG A 1001 7.31 9.80 21.67
CA ARG A 1001 7.11 8.37 21.83
C ARG A 1001 6.29 8.23 23.10
N TYR A 1002 4.97 8.40 22.99
CA TYR A 1002 4.06 7.72 23.90
C TYR A 1002 4.09 6.26 23.53
N ASN A 1003 5.17 5.62 23.98
CA ASN A 1003 5.10 4.23 24.31
C ASN A 1003 3.89 4.12 25.25
N ILE A 1004 2.82 3.45 24.83
CA ILE A 1004 2.24 2.49 25.76
C ILE A 1004 3.35 1.48 25.93
N THR A 1005 4.20 1.76 26.90
CA THR A 1005 5.27 0.86 27.29
C THR A 1005 4.60 -0.46 27.68
N PRO A 1006 5.32 -1.58 27.65
CA PRO A 1006 4.89 -2.75 28.41
C PRO A 1006 4.52 -2.40 29.87
N MET A 1007 5.07 -1.29 30.40
CA MET A 1007 4.74 -0.70 31.69
C MET A 1007 3.37 -0.02 31.76
N ASP A 1008 2.76 0.45 30.67
CA ASP A 1008 1.39 0.99 30.65
C ASP A 1008 0.36 -0.13 30.58
N MET A 1009 0.62 -1.18 29.79
CA MET A 1009 -0.14 -2.43 29.92
C MET A 1009 0.04 -3.04 31.32
N ALA A 1010 1.22 -2.94 31.93
CA ALA A 1010 1.44 -3.37 33.31
C ALA A 1010 0.83 -2.43 34.36
N ALA A 1011 0.73 -1.12 34.13
CA ALA A 1011 0.06 -0.17 35.03
C ALA A 1011 -1.46 -0.36 34.99
N ILE A 1012 -2.00 -0.69 33.82
CA ILE A 1012 -3.39 -1.13 33.62
C ILE A 1012 -3.62 -2.50 34.29
N PHE A 1013 -2.68 -3.44 34.12
CA PHE A 1013 -2.70 -4.74 34.81
C PHE A 1013 -2.62 -4.56 36.34
N ASN A 1014 -1.79 -3.64 36.82
CA ASN A 1014 -1.59 -3.35 38.25
C ASN A 1014 -2.76 -2.56 38.86
N GLY A 1015 -3.44 -1.71 38.09
CA GLY A 1015 -4.64 -0.97 38.52
C GLY A 1015 -5.86 -1.88 38.75
N LEU A 1016 -5.94 -3.01 38.03
CA LEU A 1016 -6.97 -4.04 38.23
C LEU A 1016 -6.61 -5.03 39.35
N VAL A 1017 -5.34 -5.14 39.73
CA VAL A 1017 -4.85 -6.02 40.80
C VAL A 1017 -4.83 -5.34 42.18
N ALA A 1018 -4.93 -4.01 42.25
CA ALA A 1018 -4.80 -3.28 43.51
C ALA A 1018 -6.09 -2.54 43.91
N HIS A 1019 -7.01 -3.25 44.55
CA HIS A 1019 -7.67 -2.84 45.81
C HIS A 1019 -8.52 -3.98 46.39
N HIS A 1020 -7.91 -4.88 47.18
CA HIS A 1020 -8.57 -5.40 48.38
C HIS A 1020 -7.55 -5.80 49.46
N PRO A 1021 -7.85 -5.58 50.75
CA PRO A 1021 -6.89 -5.56 51.86
C PRO A 1021 -6.51 -6.96 52.40
N GLY A 1022 -6.42 -7.98 51.53
CA GLY A 1022 -6.17 -9.37 51.92
C GLY A 1022 -4.74 -9.87 51.65
N ASP A 1023 -4.05 -9.38 50.61
CA ASP A 1023 -2.73 -9.90 50.24
C ASP A 1023 -1.59 -9.01 50.76
N ARG A 1024 -1.43 -9.00 52.09
CA ARG A 1024 -0.12 -8.71 52.69
C ARG A 1024 0.72 -9.98 52.61
N HIS A 1025 1.40 -10.16 51.49
CA HIS A 1025 2.62 -10.95 51.26
C HIS A 1025 2.57 -11.63 49.88
N THR A 1026 3.04 -10.96 48.84
CA THR A 1026 3.81 -11.59 47.75
C THR A 1026 4.39 -10.52 46.83
N HIS A 1027 5.57 -10.80 46.31
CA HIS A 1027 6.55 -9.84 45.82
C HIS A 1027 6.13 -9.04 44.57
N ARG A 1028 6.42 -7.74 44.60
CA ARG A 1028 6.47 -6.86 43.42
C ARG A 1028 7.56 -7.36 42.46
N MET A 1029 7.17 -7.98 41.34
CA MET A 1029 8.06 -8.15 40.20
C MET A 1029 8.15 -6.84 39.41
N HIS A 1030 9.26 -6.12 39.59
CA HIS A 1030 9.67 -5.04 38.72
C HIS A 1030 10.40 -5.62 37.50
N ILE A 1031 9.86 -5.43 36.29
CA ILE A 1031 10.60 -5.73 35.06
C ILE A 1031 11.07 -4.41 34.43
N ARG A 1032 12.35 -4.09 34.64
CA ARG A 1032 13.39 -3.85 33.60
C ARG A 1032 14.53 -2.95 34.12
N LYS A 1033 15.57 -3.63 34.64
CA LYS A 1033 16.98 -3.31 34.42
C LYS A 1033 17.87 -4.58 34.51
N GLY A 1034 17.42 -5.58 35.27
CA GLY A 1034 18.23 -6.76 35.59
C GLY A 1034 18.29 -7.93 34.60
N TRP A 1035 17.59 -7.95 33.46
CA TRP A 1035 17.66 -9.14 32.58
C TRP A 1035 18.99 -9.27 31.83
N ARG A 1036 19.58 -8.15 31.42
CA ARG A 1036 20.89 -8.13 30.74
C ARG A 1036 22.00 -8.43 31.74
N ASP A 1037 21.90 -7.85 32.94
CA ASP A 1037 22.84 -8.08 34.03
C ASP A 1037 22.74 -9.51 34.56
N ALA A 1038 21.54 -10.06 34.74
CA ALA A 1038 21.34 -11.46 35.14
C ALA A 1038 21.81 -12.45 34.06
N PHE A 1039 21.65 -12.13 32.78
CA PHE A 1039 22.18 -12.96 31.69
C PHE A 1039 23.71 -12.92 31.65
N HIS A 1040 24.32 -11.74 31.85
CA HIS A 1040 25.78 -11.60 31.94
C HIS A 1040 26.35 -12.22 33.22
N GLU A 1041 25.64 -12.13 34.34
CA GLU A 1041 26.02 -12.73 35.63
C GLU A 1041 25.87 -14.26 35.60
N GLU A 1042 24.87 -14.79 34.89
CA GLU A 1042 24.70 -16.23 34.70
C GLU A 1042 25.74 -16.81 33.71
N LEU A 1043 26.08 -16.07 32.66
CA LEU A 1043 27.22 -16.42 31.77
C LEU A 1043 28.54 -16.43 32.54
N ALA A 1044 28.75 -15.44 33.41
CA ALA A 1044 29.94 -15.36 34.27
C ALA A 1044 29.99 -16.48 35.31
N LYS A 1045 28.87 -16.82 35.96
CA LYS A 1045 28.77 -17.95 36.91
C LYS A 1045 29.07 -19.29 36.26
N ARG A 1046 28.67 -19.47 35.00
CA ARG A 1046 28.87 -20.72 34.26
C ARG A 1046 30.21 -20.80 33.52
N LYS A 1047 31.05 -19.75 33.60
CA LYS A 1047 32.33 -19.62 32.87
C LYS A 1047 32.23 -19.94 31.37
N LEU A 1048 31.10 -19.57 30.77
CA LEU A 1048 30.89 -19.74 29.34
C LEU A 1048 31.39 -18.47 28.65
N GLU A 1049 32.60 -18.51 28.10
CA GLU A 1049 33.07 -17.48 27.17
C GLU A 1049 32.24 -17.57 25.89
N LYS A 1050 31.77 -16.41 25.41
CA LYS A 1050 30.83 -16.24 24.29
C LYS A 1050 31.20 -17.10 23.08
N VAL A 1051 30.21 -17.83 22.54
CA VAL A 1051 30.18 -18.24 21.12
C VAL A 1051 29.68 -17.06 20.29
#